data_AF-A0AAJ3KWN7-F1
#
_entry.id   AF-A0AAJ3KWN7-F1
#
_cell.length_a   1.000
_cell.length_b   1.000
_cell.length_c   1.000
_cell.angle_alpha   90.00
_cell.angle_beta   90.00
_cell.angle_gamma   90.00
#
_symmetry.space_group_name_H-M   'P 1'
#
loop_
_entity.id
_entity.type
_entity.pdbx_description
1 polymer ?
#
loop_
_entity_poly.entity_id
_entity_poly.type
_entity_poly.pdbx_seq_one_letter_code
_entity_poly.pdbx_strand_id
1 'polypeptide(L)'
;MNANSLWNDALENASADDLARFAQLVPKTLANASAPEQEGNSRGKGLLLTKKQIIDLRKYEAAALALPFTLADVKDYLNFGADAGAGLKHEDFLRTFSATRRHAQRWSPLREAIMLTGSQLKLFAASMTLYGRDIEEVYADVRACGLLDKHNIRNLEELKRLELELGDKFPGIELESDTVSDLGYYLDQIFKRIKDNLDGVTAIKEQLASFGYDLREYILPEIKLRISLIGSNSLPADIETLKQQIDERSQQINEKNADYKNAVEKSIGAAAGMNLLGLALAIYLGVEAENIRAQRNSLYKEQEEAIETLKSKNQTLGSLTRVKHDLQGLELVAVDADIATQNLMHVWNVMHLYVKDSQDAVSRITDALSLRRFMSAFREVVKPWSQIEHDADALIAVFKEADAEYERNYRVQPRLEFYRALPSAYPAVDRQIMADSHTLMRDGAVRSKALFINWNYLPQLHDRFRDLVGNVSQSSGVLSTSALNMKVGLDGSMRRLERLEKELADASDQQEIEEIEADRAEELLRIASLVVRPVQQLASQLSAIDDRFDRRLTLGFIDDLGNEQQTVQASLARMNDERTERQNERAVINEAIEALKTGGVEAIGNDLLLTLEEVMKLGIAPPQVQLVMFAIEQLKKTLGQIGDGLRFLDMVRERDKLVEKIEALARDIETKTRVLASLKGKVEFLQNIHTLDDQRQRYVGEYQRAVEAFQSFVSQIDAGKQADDAQRSREFINHAQLFSAFLTPLALPLTAH
;
A
#
# COMPACT_ATOMS: atom_id res chain seq x y z
N MET A 1 -13.92 -40.76 -11.77
CA MET A 1 -14.17 -41.68 -10.63
C MET A 1 -13.63 -41.00 -9.38
N ASN A 2 -14.41 -40.94 -8.30
CA ASN A 2 -14.11 -40.08 -7.16
C ASN A 2 -13.04 -40.75 -6.27
N ALA A 3 -11.85 -40.16 -6.17
CA ALA A 3 -10.69 -40.76 -5.49
C ALA A 3 -10.98 -41.12 -4.02
N ASN A 4 -11.92 -40.42 -3.38
CA ASN A 4 -12.31 -40.67 -1.98
C ASN A 4 -13.03 -42.01 -1.75
N SER A 5 -13.67 -42.62 -2.76
CA SER A 5 -14.33 -43.92 -2.56
C SER A 5 -13.36 -45.09 -2.60
N LEU A 6 -12.23 -44.96 -3.31
CA LEU A 6 -11.19 -46.00 -3.42
C LEU A 6 -10.38 -46.17 -2.12
N TRP A 7 -10.23 -45.11 -1.33
CA TRP A 7 -9.48 -45.12 -0.08
C TRP A 7 -10.29 -45.64 1.12
N ASN A 8 -11.59 -45.35 1.14
CA ASN A 8 -12.47 -45.79 2.23
C ASN A 8 -12.67 -47.32 2.21
N ASP A 9 -12.86 -47.91 1.02
CA ASP A 9 -13.01 -49.37 0.88
C ASP A 9 -11.71 -50.14 1.20
N ALA A 10 -10.55 -49.51 0.99
CA ALA A 10 -9.24 -50.12 1.29
C ALA A 10 -8.87 -50.10 2.79
N LEU A 11 -9.52 -49.24 3.59
CA LEU A 11 -9.23 -49.03 5.01
C LEU A 11 -10.14 -49.80 5.96
N GLU A 12 -11.28 -50.30 5.48
CA GLU A 12 -12.32 -50.90 6.33
C GLU A 12 -11.90 -52.23 7.00
N ASN A 13 -10.86 -52.91 6.50
CA ASN A 13 -10.34 -54.16 7.09
C ASN A 13 -8.79 -54.24 7.10
N ALA A 14 -8.10 -53.09 7.06
CA ALA A 14 -6.64 -53.07 6.97
C ALA A 14 -5.98 -53.48 8.30
N SER A 15 -5.01 -54.42 8.25
CA SER A 15 -4.25 -54.82 9.43
C SER A 15 -3.29 -53.70 9.89
N ALA A 16 -2.77 -53.79 11.12
CA ALA A 16 -1.84 -52.79 11.64
C ALA A 16 -0.56 -52.66 10.78
N ASP A 17 -0.11 -53.76 10.16
CA ASP A 17 1.02 -53.74 9.23
C ASP A 17 0.64 -53.13 7.87
N ASP A 18 -0.59 -53.34 7.39
CA ASP A 18 -1.08 -52.67 6.16
C ASP A 18 -1.21 -51.16 6.37
N LEU A 19 -1.69 -50.72 7.53
CA LEU A 19 -1.76 -49.31 7.92
C LEU A 19 -0.38 -48.68 8.05
N ALA A 20 0.61 -49.40 8.59
CA ALA A 20 2.00 -48.93 8.65
C ALA A 20 2.62 -48.84 7.25
N ARG A 21 2.30 -49.78 6.36
CA ARG A 21 2.74 -49.76 4.95
C ARG A 21 2.08 -48.62 4.17
N PHE A 22 0.77 -48.38 4.38
CA PHE A 22 0.06 -47.24 3.81
C PHE A 22 0.60 -45.91 4.35
N ALA A 23 0.90 -45.79 5.65
CA ALA A 23 1.50 -44.59 6.24
C ALA A 23 2.93 -44.30 5.73
N GLN A 24 3.67 -45.33 5.30
CA GLN A 24 4.97 -45.17 4.64
C GLN A 24 4.86 -44.90 3.13
N LEU A 25 3.80 -45.37 2.47
CA LEU A 25 3.54 -45.16 1.04
C LEU A 25 2.86 -43.82 0.75
N VAL A 26 2.03 -43.29 1.66
CA VAL A 26 1.32 -42.01 1.49
C VAL A 26 2.27 -40.81 1.31
N PRO A 27 3.38 -40.66 2.07
CA PRO A 27 4.38 -39.62 1.80
C PRO A 27 5.06 -39.81 0.44
N LYS A 28 5.29 -41.06 0.00
CA LYS A 28 5.92 -41.37 -1.29
C LYS A 28 4.98 -41.17 -2.47
N THR A 29 3.68 -41.44 -2.32
CA THR A 29 2.68 -41.19 -3.37
C THR A 29 2.27 -39.72 -3.43
N LEU A 30 2.26 -38.99 -2.32
CA LEU A 30 2.10 -37.52 -2.30
C LEU A 30 3.34 -36.77 -2.80
N ALA A 31 4.55 -37.29 -2.53
CA ALA A 31 5.80 -36.78 -3.11
C ALA A 31 5.94 -37.09 -4.61
N ASN A 32 5.38 -38.20 -5.08
CA ASN A 32 5.34 -38.52 -6.52
C ASN A 32 4.17 -37.85 -7.25
N ALA A 33 3.08 -37.49 -6.56
CA ALA A 33 2.03 -36.61 -7.09
C ALA A 33 2.46 -35.13 -7.15
N SER A 34 3.66 -34.81 -6.64
CA SER A 34 4.31 -33.49 -6.76
C SER A 34 5.43 -33.47 -7.82
N ALA A 35 5.44 -34.45 -8.73
CA ALA A 35 6.17 -34.39 -9.99
C ALA A 35 5.34 -33.66 -11.09
N PRO A 36 5.99 -33.07 -12.11
CA PRO A 36 5.48 -31.95 -12.88
C PRO A 36 4.51 -32.40 -13.97
N GLU A 37 3.23 -32.48 -13.66
CA GLU A 37 2.19 -32.58 -14.69
C GLU A 37 1.06 -31.61 -14.36
N GLN A 38 1.35 -30.32 -14.56
CA GLN A 38 0.33 -29.36 -14.99
C GLN A 38 1.01 -28.11 -15.56
N GLU A 39 0.68 -27.80 -16.81
CA GLU A 39 1.23 -26.70 -17.58
C GLU A 39 1.06 -25.37 -16.84
N GLY A 40 2.18 -24.65 -16.65
CA GLY A 40 2.17 -23.25 -16.26
C GLY A 40 2.59 -22.92 -14.83
N ASN A 41 3.08 -23.85 -14.00
CA ASN A 41 3.46 -23.54 -12.61
C ASN A 41 4.73 -24.23 -12.07
N SER A 42 5.71 -24.57 -12.92
CA SER A 42 6.98 -25.15 -12.45
C SER A 42 7.78 -24.15 -11.60
N ARG A 43 7.79 -24.33 -10.27
CA ARG A 43 8.84 -23.75 -9.42
C ARG A 43 10.17 -24.36 -9.86
N GLY A 44 11.14 -23.53 -10.25
CA GLY A 44 12.54 -23.94 -10.23
C GLY A 44 12.89 -24.42 -8.82
N LYS A 45 13.52 -25.59 -8.69
CA LYS A 45 13.77 -26.27 -7.41
C LYS A 45 14.35 -25.31 -6.35
N GLY A 46 13.54 -24.86 -5.39
CA GLY A 46 13.99 -24.16 -4.17
C GLY A 46 13.89 -22.63 -4.10
N LEU A 47 13.41 -21.92 -5.14
CA LEU A 47 13.28 -20.45 -5.10
C LEU A 47 11.91 -19.98 -4.61
N LEU A 48 11.89 -18.94 -3.74
CA LEU A 48 10.66 -18.22 -3.35
C LEU A 48 10.08 -17.39 -4.50
N LEU A 49 10.96 -16.86 -5.36
CA LEU A 49 10.59 -16.04 -6.49
C LEU A 49 10.00 -16.90 -7.62
N THR A 50 8.85 -16.50 -8.14
CA THR A 50 8.14 -17.22 -9.20
C THR A 50 8.13 -16.44 -10.52
N LYS A 51 7.91 -17.14 -11.64
CA LYS A 51 7.74 -16.51 -12.95
C LYS A 51 6.58 -15.51 -12.99
N LYS A 52 5.47 -15.81 -12.29
CA LYS A 52 4.32 -14.90 -12.15
C LYS A 52 4.75 -13.57 -11.52
N GLN A 53 5.59 -13.60 -10.49
CA GLN A 53 6.06 -12.38 -9.82
C GLN A 53 6.94 -11.51 -10.73
N ILE A 54 7.77 -12.13 -11.58
CA ILE A 54 8.52 -11.40 -12.61
C ILE A 54 7.56 -10.77 -13.64
N ILE A 55 6.52 -11.51 -14.04
CA ILE A 55 5.46 -11.00 -14.91
C ILE A 55 4.72 -9.83 -14.26
N ASP A 56 4.42 -9.91 -12.96
CA ASP A 56 3.69 -8.86 -12.24
C ASP A 56 4.53 -7.57 -12.11
N LEU A 57 5.86 -7.67 -11.94
CA LEU A 57 6.77 -6.52 -12.08
C LEU A 57 6.73 -5.89 -13.47
N ARG A 58 6.68 -6.70 -14.53
CA ARG A 58 6.56 -6.22 -15.92
C ARG A 58 5.21 -5.58 -16.20
N LYS A 59 4.12 -6.10 -15.63
CA LYS A 59 2.78 -5.48 -15.71
C LYS A 59 2.75 -4.13 -15.02
N TYR A 60 3.33 -4.02 -13.83
CA TYR A 60 3.48 -2.74 -13.14
C TYR A 60 4.28 -1.75 -13.97
N GLU A 61 5.44 -2.16 -14.49
CA GLU A 61 6.28 -1.32 -15.36
C GLU A 61 5.46 -0.82 -16.56
N ALA A 62 4.79 -1.71 -17.28
CA ALA A 62 3.98 -1.35 -18.45
C ALA A 62 2.85 -0.38 -18.09
N ALA A 63 2.09 -0.65 -17.02
CA ALA A 63 0.99 0.20 -16.57
C ALA A 63 1.49 1.59 -16.13
N ALA A 64 2.58 1.65 -15.37
CA ALA A 64 3.18 2.90 -14.92
C ALA A 64 3.80 3.73 -16.06
N LEU A 65 4.42 3.06 -17.04
CA LEU A 65 4.94 3.70 -18.25
C LEU A 65 3.84 4.07 -19.27
N ALA A 66 2.59 3.66 -19.07
CA ALA A 66 1.46 4.14 -19.86
C ALA A 66 0.86 5.45 -19.30
N LEU A 67 1.22 5.85 -18.08
CA LEU A 67 0.65 7.04 -17.45
C LEU A 67 1.09 8.34 -18.15
N PRO A 68 0.18 9.32 -18.28
CA PRO A 68 0.51 10.63 -18.83
C PRO A 68 1.47 11.39 -17.89
N PHE A 69 2.45 12.08 -18.48
CA PHE A 69 3.55 12.69 -17.72
C PHE A 69 3.80 14.17 -18.07
N THR A 70 2.98 14.76 -18.93
CA THR A 70 2.94 16.21 -19.16
C THR A 70 1.64 16.79 -18.63
N LEU A 71 1.63 18.07 -18.27
CA LEU A 71 0.41 18.72 -17.79
C LEU A 71 -0.70 18.74 -18.85
N ALA A 72 -0.34 18.82 -20.13
CA ALA A 72 -1.30 18.78 -21.24
C ALA A 72 -1.96 17.40 -21.33
N ASP A 73 -1.16 16.31 -21.38
CA ASP A 73 -1.70 14.94 -21.44
C ASP A 73 -2.54 14.61 -20.21
N VAL A 74 -2.16 15.12 -19.03
CA VAL A 74 -2.96 14.93 -17.80
C VAL A 74 -4.27 15.69 -17.87
N LYS A 75 -4.31 16.91 -18.42
CA LYS A 75 -5.56 17.66 -18.64
C LYS A 75 -6.49 16.94 -19.61
N ASP A 76 -5.94 16.44 -20.72
CA ASP A 76 -6.70 15.71 -21.72
C ASP A 76 -7.20 14.37 -21.17
N TYR A 77 -6.33 13.65 -20.45
CA TYR A 77 -6.68 12.39 -19.80
C TYR A 77 -7.75 12.59 -18.73
N LEU A 78 -7.66 13.60 -17.86
CA LEU A 78 -8.63 13.81 -16.78
C LEU A 78 -9.94 14.44 -17.30
N ASN A 79 -9.87 15.33 -18.29
CA ASN A 79 -11.01 16.00 -18.91
C ASN A 79 -12.02 16.56 -17.89
N PHE A 80 -11.55 17.28 -16.87
CA PHE A 80 -12.41 17.88 -15.86
C PHE A 80 -13.15 19.11 -16.39
N GLY A 81 -14.44 19.23 -16.07
CA GLY A 81 -15.26 20.41 -16.40
C GLY A 81 -15.25 21.48 -15.31
N ALA A 82 -14.99 21.08 -14.06
CA ALA A 82 -14.90 21.93 -12.88
C ALA A 82 -13.76 21.49 -11.95
N ASP A 83 -13.46 22.29 -10.92
CA ASP A 83 -12.52 21.92 -9.86
C ASP A 83 -12.96 20.62 -9.16
N ALA A 84 -12.03 19.69 -9.04
CA ALA A 84 -12.22 18.39 -8.41
C ALA A 84 -11.99 18.41 -6.89
N GLY A 85 -11.46 19.51 -6.35
CA GLY A 85 -11.21 19.69 -4.92
C GLY A 85 -9.74 19.49 -4.52
N ALA A 86 -9.48 19.68 -3.23
CA ALA A 86 -8.13 19.63 -2.68
C ALA A 86 -7.47 18.25 -2.87
N GLY A 87 -6.24 18.24 -3.36
CA GLY A 87 -5.48 17.00 -3.62
C GLY A 87 -5.91 16.22 -4.88
N LEU A 88 -6.87 16.75 -5.64
CA LEU A 88 -7.39 16.17 -6.89
C LEU A 88 -7.22 17.12 -8.09
N LYS A 89 -6.32 18.11 -8.00
CA LYS A 89 -6.04 19.00 -9.12
C LYS A 89 -5.20 18.28 -10.18
N HIS A 90 -5.17 18.82 -11.40
CA HIS A 90 -4.35 18.29 -12.49
C HIS A 90 -2.87 18.13 -12.08
N GLU A 91 -2.35 19.07 -11.30
CA GLU A 91 -0.98 19.06 -10.78
C GLU A 91 -0.74 17.96 -9.74
N ASP A 92 -1.75 17.58 -8.96
CA ASP A 92 -1.67 16.48 -7.99
C ASP A 92 -1.60 15.13 -8.70
N PHE A 93 -2.42 14.93 -9.74
CA PHE A 93 -2.33 13.74 -10.61
C PHE A 93 -1.01 13.68 -11.36
N LEU A 94 -0.57 14.78 -11.96
CA LEU A 94 0.72 14.86 -12.68
C LEU A 94 1.89 14.43 -11.77
N ARG A 95 1.91 14.89 -10.52
CA ARG A 95 2.93 14.50 -9.53
C ARG A 95 2.92 12.99 -9.29
N THR A 96 1.75 12.42 -9.05
CA THR A 96 1.55 10.97 -8.84
C THR A 96 2.03 10.16 -10.04
N PHE A 97 1.57 10.53 -11.23
CA PHE A 97 1.86 9.81 -12.47
C PHE A 97 3.34 9.92 -12.82
N SER A 98 3.92 11.10 -12.69
CA SER A 98 5.34 11.33 -12.95
C SER A 98 6.24 10.59 -11.96
N ALA A 99 5.89 10.55 -10.67
CA ALA A 99 6.62 9.78 -9.66
C ALA A 99 6.55 8.28 -9.96
N THR A 100 5.36 7.76 -10.25
CA THR A 100 5.12 6.34 -10.58
C THR A 100 5.88 5.94 -11.85
N ARG A 101 5.80 6.76 -12.90
CA ARG A 101 6.53 6.54 -14.16
C ARG A 101 8.04 6.52 -13.94
N ARG A 102 8.58 7.52 -13.22
CA ARG A 102 10.02 7.60 -12.93
C ARG A 102 10.50 6.39 -12.12
N HIS A 103 9.69 5.94 -11.17
CA HIS A 103 9.97 4.72 -10.43
C HIS A 103 10.02 3.49 -11.35
N ALA A 104 9.02 3.31 -12.21
CA ALA A 104 8.98 2.21 -13.18
C ALA A 104 10.16 2.21 -14.17
N GLN A 105 10.64 3.38 -14.59
CA GLN A 105 11.82 3.50 -15.48
C GLN A 105 13.10 2.89 -14.87
N ARG A 106 13.18 2.73 -13.56
CA ARG A 106 14.33 2.10 -12.89
C ARG A 106 14.34 0.58 -13.01
N TRP A 107 13.20 -0.03 -13.34
CA TRP A 107 13.08 -1.50 -13.36
C TRP A 107 13.90 -2.14 -14.47
N SER A 108 13.79 -1.67 -15.72
CA SER A 108 14.52 -2.26 -16.85
C SER A 108 16.04 -2.28 -16.65
N PRO A 109 16.72 -1.18 -16.27
CA PRO A 109 18.15 -1.20 -15.97
C PRO A 109 18.52 -2.12 -14.78
N LEU A 110 17.71 -2.13 -13.73
CA LEU A 110 17.92 -2.98 -12.56
C LEU A 110 17.81 -4.47 -12.92
N ARG A 111 16.79 -4.81 -13.72
CA ARG A 111 16.58 -6.15 -14.25
C ARG A 111 17.76 -6.61 -15.12
N GLU A 112 18.28 -5.75 -15.99
CA GLU A 112 19.45 -6.06 -16.81
C GLU A 112 20.67 -6.36 -15.94
N ALA A 113 20.93 -5.52 -14.93
CA ALA A 113 22.00 -5.74 -13.96
C ALA A 113 21.84 -7.07 -13.21
N ILE A 114 20.64 -7.40 -12.75
CA ILE A 114 20.31 -8.68 -12.10
C ILE A 114 20.66 -9.86 -13.01
N MET A 115 20.24 -9.82 -14.28
CA MET A 115 20.51 -10.91 -15.22
C MET A 115 22.00 -11.04 -15.56
N LEU A 116 22.69 -9.91 -15.72
CA LEU A 116 24.12 -9.88 -16.03
C LEU A 116 24.95 -10.42 -14.86
N THR A 117 24.75 -9.88 -13.66
CA THR A 117 25.47 -10.32 -12.46
C THR A 117 25.12 -11.76 -12.08
N GLY A 118 23.84 -12.16 -12.20
CA GLY A 118 23.46 -13.57 -12.00
C GLY A 118 24.21 -14.52 -12.95
N SER A 119 24.35 -14.13 -14.22
CA SER A 119 25.11 -14.93 -15.20
C SER A 119 26.61 -14.98 -14.89
N GLN A 120 27.19 -13.86 -14.46
CA GLN A 120 28.59 -13.78 -14.05
C GLN A 120 28.87 -14.65 -12.80
N LEU A 121 27.99 -14.59 -11.81
CA LEU A 121 28.06 -15.42 -10.60
C LEU A 121 28.01 -16.91 -10.95
N LYS A 122 27.07 -17.31 -11.82
CA LYS A 122 26.96 -18.71 -12.27
C LYS A 122 28.26 -19.20 -12.91
N LEU A 123 28.82 -18.42 -13.86
CA LEU A 123 30.06 -18.79 -14.54
C LEU A 123 31.24 -18.87 -13.58
N PHE A 124 31.38 -17.89 -12.69
CA PHE A 124 32.48 -17.86 -11.74
C PHE A 124 32.35 -18.97 -10.68
N ALA A 125 31.13 -19.32 -10.26
CA ALA A 125 30.88 -20.43 -9.35
C ALA A 125 31.33 -21.78 -9.91
N ALA A 126 31.09 -22.02 -11.21
CA ALA A 126 31.59 -23.19 -11.90
C ALA A 126 33.12 -23.23 -11.91
N SER A 127 33.79 -22.09 -12.14
CA SER A 127 35.25 -21.97 -12.04
C SER A 127 35.76 -22.23 -10.61
N MET A 128 35.09 -21.69 -9.59
CA MET A 128 35.46 -21.88 -8.18
C MET A 128 35.43 -23.35 -7.75
N THR A 129 34.48 -24.13 -8.28
CA THR A 129 34.41 -25.58 -8.02
C THR A 129 35.61 -26.32 -8.60
N LEU A 130 36.09 -25.90 -9.78
CA LEU A 130 37.30 -26.45 -10.38
C LEU A 130 38.53 -26.06 -9.56
N TYR A 131 38.69 -24.78 -9.22
CA TYR A 131 39.80 -24.31 -8.38
C TYR A 131 39.87 -25.05 -7.05
N GLY A 132 38.72 -25.30 -6.41
CA GLY A 132 38.65 -26.10 -5.19
C GLY A 132 39.24 -27.50 -5.35
N ARG A 133 38.82 -28.22 -6.41
CA ARG A 133 39.30 -29.58 -6.69
C ARG A 133 40.80 -29.59 -6.99
N ASP A 134 41.23 -28.64 -7.81
CA ASP A 134 42.61 -28.54 -8.27
C ASP A 134 43.58 -28.28 -7.10
N ILE A 135 43.24 -27.34 -6.20
CA ILE A 135 44.06 -27.08 -5.00
C ILE A 135 44.03 -28.27 -4.03
N GLU A 136 42.92 -28.99 -3.91
CA GLU A 136 42.84 -30.21 -3.10
C GLU A 136 43.71 -31.35 -3.65
N GLU A 137 43.73 -31.55 -4.96
CA GLU A 137 44.57 -32.55 -5.65
C GLU A 137 46.06 -32.24 -5.45
N VAL A 138 46.46 -30.97 -5.67
CA VAL A 138 47.85 -30.52 -5.45
C VAL A 138 48.27 -30.74 -3.99
N TYR A 139 47.42 -30.38 -3.02
CA TYR A 139 47.73 -30.59 -1.61
C TYR A 139 47.86 -32.08 -1.25
N ALA A 140 46.98 -32.93 -1.78
CA ALA A 140 47.02 -34.37 -1.55
C ALA A 140 48.31 -35.00 -2.11
N ASP A 141 48.69 -34.63 -3.33
CA ASP A 141 49.91 -35.13 -3.99
C ASP A 141 51.19 -34.70 -3.25
N VAL A 142 51.24 -33.44 -2.82
CA VAL A 142 52.37 -32.89 -2.06
C VAL A 142 52.53 -33.57 -0.69
N ARG A 143 51.41 -33.91 -0.02
CA ARG A 143 51.40 -34.71 1.22
C ARG A 143 51.83 -36.16 0.99
N ALA A 144 51.28 -36.81 -0.05
CA ALA A 144 51.54 -38.21 -0.35
C ALA A 144 52.99 -38.50 -0.78
N CYS A 145 53.67 -37.53 -1.40
CA CYS A 145 55.04 -37.66 -1.86
C CYS A 145 56.10 -37.34 -0.79
N GLY A 146 55.72 -36.94 0.43
CA GLY A 146 56.65 -36.51 1.48
C GLY A 146 57.46 -35.25 1.12
N LEU A 147 57.02 -34.49 0.11
CA LEU A 147 57.69 -33.30 -0.40
C LEU A 147 57.71 -32.18 0.65
N LEU A 148 56.66 -32.08 1.47
CA LEU A 148 56.57 -31.13 2.58
C LEU A 148 57.68 -31.35 3.61
N ASP A 149 57.88 -32.61 4.02
CA ASP A 149 58.93 -32.98 4.98
C ASP A 149 60.32 -32.82 4.37
N LYS A 150 60.48 -33.19 3.10
CA LYS A 150 61.75 -33.12 2.36
C LYS A 150 62.26 -31.68 2.18
N HIS A 151 61.36 -30.72 2.00
CA HIS A 151 61.70 -29.29 1.80
C HIS A 151 61.38 -28.42 3.03
N ASN A 152 60.98 -29.03 4.16
CA ASN A 152 60.61 -28.36 5.40
C ASN A 152 59.56 -27.24 5.20
N ILE A 153 58.53 -27.53 4.40
CA ILE A 153 57.45 -26.59 4.08
C ILE A 153 56.34 -26.75 5.11
N ARG A 154 56.07 -25.67 5.84
CA ARG A 154 55.15 -25.61 6.97
C ARG A 154 54.01 -24.63 6.74
N ASN A 155 54.24 -23.59 5.95
CA ASN A 155 53.27 -22.51 5.72
C ASN A 155 53.08 -22.18 4.22
N LEU A 156 52.11 -21.30 3.94
CA LEU A 156 51.75 -20.89 2.58
C LEU A 156 52.90 -20.14 1.88
N GLU A 157 53.66 -19.30 2.58
CA GLU A 157 54.83 -18.59 2.03
C GLU A 157 55.87 -19.56 1.47
N GLU A 158 56.21 -20.59 2.25
CA GLU A 158 57.18 -21.62 1.88
C GLU A 158 56.70 -22.48 0.71
N LEU A 159 55.38 -22.72 0.62
CA LEU A 159 54.79 -23.43 -0.52
C LEU A 159 54.86 -22.60 -1.81
N LYS A 160 54.49 -21.31 -1.75
CA LYS A 160 54.63 -20.37 -2.88
C LYS A 160 56.08 -20.32 -3.39
N ARG A 161 57.04 -20.34 -2.46
CA ARG A 161 58.47 -20.37 -2.79
C ARG A 161 58.92 -21.68 -3.43
N LEU A 162 58.46 -22.83 -2.93
CA LEU A 162 58.82 -24.13 -3.53
C LEU A 162 58.28 -24.25 -4.95
N GLU A 163 57.08 -23.75 -5.21
CA GLU A 163 56.48 -23.78 -6.56
C GLU A 163 57.27 -22.93 -7.56
N LEU A 164 57.73 -21.75 -7.15
CA LEU A 164 58.67 -20.94 -7.92
C LEU A 164 59.98 -21.70 -8.23
N GLU A 165 60.40 -22.60 -7.33
CA GLU A 165 61.58 -23.45 -7.52
C GLU A 165 61.29 -24.71 -8.39
N LEU A 166 60.02 -25.11 -8.58
CA LEU A 166 59.61 -26.39 -9.22
C LEU A 166 58.83 -26.25 -10.56
N GLY A 167 58.20 -25.11 -10.88
CA GLY A 167 57.57 -24.83 -12.19
C GLY A 167 56.13 -25.36 -12.42
N ASP A 168 55.71 -25.39 -13.70
CA ASP A 168 54.32 -25.32 -14.22
C ASP A 168 53.34 -26.48 -13.89
N LYS A 169 52.71 -26.46 -12.70
CA LYS A 169 51.52 -27.31 -12.43
C LYS A 169 50.46 -26.60 -11.58
N PHE A 170 49.81 -25.58 -12.12
CA PHE A 170 48.59 -25.01 -11.53
C PHE A 170 47.45 -24.85 -12.57
N PRO A 171 46.18 -25.24 -12.30
CA PRO A 171 45.17 -25.30 -13.36
C PRO A 171 44.24 -24.07 -13.44
N GLY A 172 43.76 -23.78 -14.66
CA GLY A 172 42.45 -23.15 -14.87
C GLY A 172 42.39 -21.68 -15.36
N ILE A 173 43.50 -21.04 -15.71
CA ILE A 173 43.49 -19.74 -16.44
C ILE A 173 44.41 -19.87 -17.65
N GLU A 174 43.89 -19.62 -18.85
CA GLU A 174 44.71 -19.53 -20.07
C GLU A 174 45.69 -18.36 -19.93
N LEU A 175 46.98 -18.65 -20.01
CA LEU A 175 48.05 -17.66 -20.06
C LEU A 175 48.92 -17.89 -21.29
N GLU A 176 49.46 -16.79 -21.83
CA GLU A 176 50.41 -16.81 -22.93
C GLU A 176 51.70 -17.56 -22.50
N SER A 177 52.34 -18.26 -23.45
CA SER A 177 53.37 -19.28 -23.16
C SER A 177 54.67 -18.75 -22.55
N ASP A 178 54.80 -17.44 -22.39
CA ASP A 178 55.92 -16.70 -21.82
C ASP A 178 55.68 -16.24 -20.37
N THR A 179 54.54 -16.58 -19.77
CA THR A 179 54.19 -16.19 -18.39
C THR A 179 54.13 -17.40 -17.46
N VAL A 180 55.27 -17.82 -16.89
CA VAL A 180 55.26 -18.70 -15.71
C VAL A 180 54.57 -17.92 -14.58
N SER A 181 53.33 -18.29 -14.23
CA SER A 181 52.59 -17.65 -13.14
C SER A 181 52.65 -18.53 -11.90
N ASP A 182 53.01 -17.93 -10.77
CA ASP A 182 53.05 -18.60 -9.47
C ASP A 182 51.63 -18.71 -8.85
N LEU A 183 51.43 -19.69 -7.96
CA LEU A 183 50.24 -19.82 -7.11
C LEU A 183 49.83 -18.52 -6.41
N GLY A 184 50.80 -17.68 -6.02
CA GLY A 184 50.53 -16.39 -5.40
C GLY A 184 49.66 -15.50 -6.29
N TYR A 185 50.06 -15.34 -7.54
CA TYR A 185 49.30 -14.59 -8.54
C TYR A 185 47.91 -15.19 -8.79
N TYR A 186 47.79 -16.51 -8.90
CA TYR A 186 46.50 -17.19 -9.11
C TYR A 186 45.53 -16.96 -7.94
N LEU A 187 46.00 -17.11 -6.70
CA LEU A 187 45.21 -16.83 -5.51
C LEU A 187 44.77 -15.37 -5.46
N ASP A 188 45.66 -14.43 -5.76
CA ASP A 188 45.33 -13.00 -5.80
C ASP A 188 44.26 -12.68 -6.85
N GLN A 189 44.32 -13.30 -8.04
CA GLN A 189 43.28 -13.13 -9.07
C GLN A 189 41.93 -13.70 -8.62
N ILE A 190 41.92 -14.88 -7.98
CA ILE A 190 40.69 -15.48 -7.42
C ILE A 190 40.10 -14.56 -6.35
N PHE A 191 40.92 -14.11 -5.40
CA PHE A 191 40.50 -13.24 -4.31
C PHE A 191 39.97 -11.89 -4.81
N LYS A 192 40.64 -11.30 -5.80
CA LYS A 192 40.14 -10.09 -6.46
C LYS A 192 38.79 -10.32 -7.13
N ARG A 193 38.60 -11.42 -7.86
CA ARG A 193 37.30 -11.75 -8.49
C ARG A 193 36.19 -12.00 -7.49
N ILE A 194 36.47 -12.62 -6.34
CA ILE A 194 35.49 -12.77 -5.25
C ILE A 194 35.06 -11.40 -4.75
N LYS A 195 36.01 -10.48 -4.54
CA LYS A 195 35.73 -9.10 -4.14
C LYS A 195 34.91 -8.35 -5.20
N ASP A 196 35.28 -8.44 -6.48
CA ASP A 196 34.55 -7.78 -7.57
C ASP A 196 33.10 -8.29 -7.66
N ASN A 197 32.90 -9.60 -7.48
CA ASN A 197 31.56 -10.18 -7.39
C ASN A 197 30.80 -9.68 -6.16
N LEU A 198 31.45 -9.55 -4.99
CA LEU A 198 30.84 -8.99 -3.78
C LEU A 198 30.36 -7.55 -3.99
N ASP A 199 31.20 -6.72 -4.61
CA ASP A 199 30.88 -5.32 -4.90
C ASP A 199 29.67 -5.25 -5.87
N GLY A 200 29.63 -6.12 -6.89
CA GLY A 200 28.51 -6.23 -7.84
C GLY A 200 27.18 -6.66 -7.19
N VAL A 201 27.18 -7.73 -6.39
CA VAL A 201 25.95 -8.19 -5.71
C VAL A 201 25.46 -7.20 -4.67
N THR A 202 26.37 -6.47 -4.01
CA THR A 202 26.05 -5.41 -3.03
C THR A 202 25.35 -4.25 -3.71
N ALA A 203 25.86 -3.79 -4.86
CA ALA A 203 25.25 -2.70 -5.62
C ALA A 203 23.81 -3.02 -6.04
N ILE A 204 23.55 -4.25 -6.53
CA ILE A 204 22.19 -4.66 -6.93
C ILE A 204 21.28 -4.81 -5.71
N LYS A 205 21.78 -5.34 -4.60
CA LYS A 205 21.04 -5.42 -3.34
C LYS A 205 20.57 -4.04 -2.88
N GLU A 206 21.45 -3.03 -2.92
CA GLU A 206 21.10 -1.65 -2.55
C GLU A 206 20.06 -1.03 -3.50
N GLN A 207 20.20 -1.29 -4.81
CA GLN A 207 19.23 -0.81 -5.81
C GLN A 207 17.85 -1.45 -5.64
N LEU A 208 17.79 -2.77 -5.38
CA LEU A 208 16.55 -3.49 -5.08
C LEU A 208 15.91 -2.99 -3.79
N ALA A 209 16.71 -2.75 -2.75
CA ALA A 209 16.22 -2.19 -1.49
C ALA A 209 15.61 -0.79 -1.68
N SER A 210 16.28 0.09 -2.42
CA SER A 210 15.74 1.42 -2.74
C SER A 210 14.49 1.35 -3.63
N PHE A 211 14.47 0.48 -4.64
CA PHE A 211 13.30 0.30 -5.50
C PHE A 211 12.09 -0.20 -4.70
N GLY A 212 12.27 -1.25 -3.89
CA GLY A 212 11.20 -1.78 -3.04
C GLY A 212 10.72 -0.78 -2.00
N TYR A 213 11.64 -0.04 -1.37
CA TYR A 213 11.31 1.00 -0.40
C TYR A 213 10.49 2.13 -1.05
N ASP A 214 10.89 2.64 -2.21
CA ASP A 214 10.18 3.74 -2.87
C ASP A 214 8.78 3.31 -3.35
N LEU A 215 8.66 2.10 -3.91
CA LEU A 215 7.37 1.53 -4.29
C LEU A 215 6.43 1.46 -3.10
N ARG A 216 6.94 1.00 -1.96
CA ARG A 216 6.18 0.74 -0.74
C ARG A 216 5.81 2.00 0.01
N GLU A 217 6.77 2.88 0.26
CA GLU A 217 6.61 4.00 1.18
C GLU A 217 6.13 5.27 0.49
N TYR A 218 6.31 5.39 -0.83
CA TYR A 218 5.92 6.58 -1.58
C TYR A 218 4.91 6.28 -2.68
N ILE A 219 5.20 5.37 -3.60
CA ILE A 219 4.39 5.21 -4.82
C ILE A 219 3.00 4.63 -4.51
N LEU A 220 2.94 3.48 -3.83
CA LEU A 220 1.68 2.84 -3.45
C LEU A 220 0.81 3.75 -2.58
N PRO A 221 1.31 4.34 -1.48
CA PRO A 221 0.53 5.26 -0.65
C PRO A 221 0.02 6.47 -1.44
N GLU A 222 0.80 6.99 -2.38
CA GLU A 222 0.35 8.10 -3.21
C GLU A 222 -0.79 7.73 -4.15
N ILE A 223 -0.76 6.54 -4.77
CA ILE A 223 -1.87 6.02 -5.59
C ILE A 223 -3.12 5.86 -4.73
N LYS A 224 -3.00 5.18 -3.59
CA LYS A 224 -4.11 4.97 -2.65
C LYS A 224 -4.68 6.28 -2.12
N LEU A 225 -3.84 7.29 -1.89
CA LEU A 225 -4.29 8.61 -1.44
C LEU A 225 -5.24 9.24 -2.45
N ARG A 226 -4.93 9.16 -3.75
CA ARG A 226 -5.79 9.73 -4.80
C ARG A 226 -7.12 8.96 -4.87
N ILE A 227 -7.09 7.64 -4.76
CA ILE A 227 -8.30 6.80 -4.67
C ILE A 227 -9.16 7.19 -3.46
N SER A 228 -8.53 7.38 -2.31
CA SER A 228 -9.20 7.78 -1.06
C SER A 228 -9.84 9.16 -1.16
N LEU A 229 -9.10 10.16 -1.66
CA LEU A 229 -9.60 11.52 -1.89
C LEU A 229 -10.78 11.55 -2.87
N ILE A 230 -10.74 10.75 -3.95
CA ILE A 230 -11.88 10.59 -4.86
C ILE A 230 -13.08 9.99 -4.12
N GLY A 231 -12.84 8.97 -3.30
CA GLY A 231 -13.89 8.29 -2.53
C GLY A 231 -14.57 9.16 -1.48
N SER A 232 -13.85 10.12 -0.89
CA SER A 232 -14.36 11.04 0.13
C SER A 232 -14.79 12.41 -0.41
N ASN A 233 -14.94 12.56 -1.73
CA ASN A 233 -15.21 13.84 -2.37
C ASN A 233 -16.64 14.35 -2.09
N SER A 234 -16.82 15.66 -1.88
CA SER A 234 -18.13 16.30 -1.66
C SER A 234 -18.98 16.46 -2.93
N LEU A 235 -18.37 16.33 -4.11
CA LEU A 235 -18.99 16.62 -5.40
C LEU A 235 -20.35 15.92 -5.64
N PRO A 236 -20.57 14.64 -5.25
CA PRO A 236 -21.89 14.02 -5.36
C PRO A 236 -22.96 14.75 -4.54
N ALA A 237 -22.64 15.17 -3.31
CA ALA A 237 -23.56 15.92 -2.46
C ALA A 237 -23.80 17.33 -3.02
N ASP A 238 -22.74 18.02 -3.49
CA ASP A 238 -22.85 19.34 -4.12
C ASP A 238 -23.73 19.31 -5.39
N ILE A 239 -23.62 18.24 -6.20
CA ILE A 239 -24.46 18.03 -7.39
C ILE A 239 -25.93 17.86 -7.00
N GLU A 240 -26.21 17.10 -5.95
CA GLU A 240 -27.58 16.89 -5.49
C GLU A 240 -28.20 18.19 -4.96
N THR A 241 -27.45 18.95 -4.16
CA THR A 241 -27.88 20.28 -3.70
C THR A 241 -28.13 21.23 -4.88
N LEU A 242 -27.25 21.24 -5.89
CA LEU A 242 -27.40 22.10 -7.06
C LEU A 242 -28.61 21.71 -7.91
N LYS A 243 -28.92 20.42 -8.08
CA LYS A 243 -30.13 19.95 -8.76
C LYS A 243 -31.40 20.46 -8.07
N GLN A 244 -31.46 20.34 -6.75
CA GLN A 244 -32.61 20.83 -5.98
C GLN A 244 -32.81 22.35 -6.16
N GLN A 245 -31.72 23.13 -6.16
CA GLN A 245 -31.78 24.56 -6.44
C GLN A 245 -32.27 24.88 -7.87
N ILE A 246 -31.82 24.12 -8.86
CA ILE A 246 -32.23 24.23 -10.27
C ILE A 246 -33.73 23.94 -10.44
N ASP A 247 -34.24 22.91 -9.76
CA ASP A 247 -35.66 22.52 -9.82
C ASP A 247 -36.53 23.59 -9.16
N GLU A 248 -36.13 24.09 -7.98
CA GLU A 248 -36.82 25.16 -7.27
C GLU A 248 -36.85 26.47 -8.07
N ARG A 249 -35.72 26.86 -8.67
CA ARG A 249 -35.65 28.05 -9.51
C ARG A 249 -36.47 27.88 -10.80
N SER A 250 -36.50 26.68 -11.39
CA SER A 250 -37.38 26.39 -12.54
C SER A 250 -38.85 26.62 -12.21
N GLN A 251 -39.28 26.23 -11.00
CA GLN A 251 -40.62 26.51 -10.52
C GLN A 251 -40.88 28.03 -10.40
N GLN A 252 -39.95 28.78 -9.80
CA GLN A 252 -40.07 30.24 -9.70
C GLN A 252 -40.13 30.93 -11.07
N ILE A 253 -39.33 30.48 -12.04
CA ILE A 253 -39.35 30.99 -13.42
C ILE A 253 -40.71 30.76 -14.07
N ASN A 254 -41.30 29.56 -13.89
CA ASN A 254 -42.62 29.25 -14.41
C ASN A 254 -43.70 30.15 -13.80
N GLU A 255 -43.62 30.42 -12.49
CA GLU A 255 -44.50 31.36 -11.79
C GLU A 255 -44.36 32.79 -12.36
N LYS A 256 -43.12 33.30 -12.51
CA LYS A 256 -42.86 34.65 -13.06
C LYS A 256 -43.25 34.75 -14.55
N ASN A 257 -43.15 33.68 -15.33
CA ASN A 257 -43.66 33.61 -16.69
C ASN A 257 -45.18 33.77 -16.74
N ALA A 258 -45.90 33.05 -15.87
CA ALA A 258 -47.34 33.19 -15.73
C ALA A 258 -47.73 34.61 -15.29
N ASP A 259 -47.03 35.18 -14.31
CA ASP A 259 -47.26 36.55 -13.83
C ASP A 259 -47.03 37.60 -14.93
N TYR A 260 -45.94 37.47 -15.70
CA TYR A 260 -45.62 38.37 -16.82
C TYR A 260 -46.66 38.31 -17.94
N LYS A 261 -47.04 37.10 -18.40
CA LYS A 261 -48.06 36.93 -19.44
C LYS A 261 -49.36 37.63 -19.05
N ASN A 262 -49.77 37.43 -17.80
CA ASN A 262 -50.96 38.08 -17.24
C ASN A 262 -50.81 39.61 -17.16
N ALA A 263 -49.66 40.15 -16.77
CA ALA A 263 -49.45 41.59 -16.70
C ALA A 263 -49.47 42.27 -18.08
N VAL A 264 -48.93 41.62 -19.11
CA VAL A 264 -48.90 42.12 -20.49
C VAL A 264 -50.28 42.09 -21.16
N GLU A 265 -51.01 40.97 -21.07
CA GLU A 265 -52.38 40.85 -21.61
C GLU A 265 -53.29 41.98 -21.07
N LYS A 266 -53.11 42.36 -19.80
CA LYS A 266 -53.85 43.44 -19.14
C LYS A 266 -53.40 44.84 -19.51
N SER A 267 -52.10 45.07 -19.73
CA SER A 267 -51.61 46.37 -20.21
C SER A 267 -52.23 46.70 -21.58
N ILE A 268 -52.36 45.68 -22.44
CA ILE A 268 -53.02 45.79 -23.75
C ILE A 268 -54.54 46.00 -23.59
N GLY A 269 -55.20 45.26 -22.70
CA GLY A 269 -56.64 45.42 -22.41
C GLY A 269 -57.02 46.78 -21.80
N ALA A 270 -56.20 47.31 -20.88
CA ALA A 270 -56.41 48.62 -20.27
C ALA A 270 -56.22 49.77 -21.27
N ALA A 271 -55.31 49.63 -22.24
CA ALA A 271 -55.10 50.60 -23.31
C ALA A 271 -56.28 50.66 -24.30
N ALA A 272 -57.05 49.57 -24.44
CA ALA A 272 -58.21 49.50 -25.33
C ALA A 272 -59.42 50.34 -24.84
N GLY A 273 -59.46 50.72 -23.55
CA GLY A 273 -60.54 51.51 -22.95
C GLY A 273 -60.50 53.03 -23.22
N MET A 274 -59.43 53.55 -23.83
CA MET A 274 -59.23 54.97 -24.24
C MET A 274 -59.75 56.05 -23.26
N ASN A 275 -59.42 55.99 -21.97
CA ASN A 275 -59.63 57.09 -21.01
C ASN A 275 -58.33 57.42 -20.24
N LEU A 276 -58.20 58.64 -19.69
CA LEU A 276 -56.99 59.13 -18.98
C LEU A 276 -56.58 58.23 -17.80
N LEU A 277 -57.54 57.58 -17.14
CA LEU A 277 -57.32 56.59 -16.08
C LEU A 277 -56.74 55.27 -16.62
N GLY A 278 -57.21 54.79 -17.78
CA GLY A 278 -56.73 53.57 -18.44
C GLY A 278 -55.31 53.70 -19.00
N LEU A 279 -54.91 54.89 -19.45
CA LEU A 279 -53.53 55.18 -19.89
C LEU A 279 -52.54 55.22 -18.72
N ALA A 280 -52.92 55.80 -17.58
CA ALA A 280 -52.11 55.77 -16.36
C ALA A 280 -51.96 54.35 -15.79
N LEU A 281 -53.04 53.55 -15.87
CA LEU A 281 -53.04 52.14 -15.48
C LEU A 281 -52.15 51.28 -16.40
N ALA A 282 -52.16 51.54 -17.71
CA ALA A 282 -51.31 50.86 -18.69
C ALA A 282 -49.81 51.14 -18.50
N ILE A 283 -49.43 52.39 -18.15
CA ILE A 283 -48.05 52.77 -17.82
C ILE A 283 -47.58 52.09 -16.53
N TYR A 284 -48.42 52.06 -15.49
CA TYR A 284 -48.10 51.44 -14.21
C TYR A 284 -47.97 49.90 -14.31
N LEU A 285 -48.92 49.25 -14.98
CA LEU A 285 -48.84 47.80 -15.27
C LEU A 285 -47.69 47.46 -16.21
N GLY A 286 -47.30 48.37 -17.10
CA GLY A 286 -46.10 48.26 -17.94
C GLY A 286 -44.81 48.29 -17.12
N VAL A 287 -44.70 49.15 -16.10
CA VAL A 287 -43.54 49.22 -15.19
C VAL A 287 -43.44 47.96 -14.32
N GLU A 288 -44.57 47.44 -13.81
CA GLU A 288 -44.59 46.19 -13.03
C GLU A 288 -44.29 44.96 -13.90
N ALA A 289 -44.84 44.90 -15.12
CA ALA A 289 -44.50 43.88 -16.10
C ALA A 289 -43.00 43.93 -16.45
N GLU A 290 -42.41 45.12 -16.57
CA GLU A 290 -40.99 45.30 -16.80
C GLU A 290 -40.14 44.84 -15.60
N ASN A 291 -40.60 45.07 -14.37
CA ASN A 291 -39.93 44.58 -13.15
C ASN A 291 -39.99 43.04 -13.05
N ILE A 292 -41.16 42.44 -13.29
CA ILE A 292 -41.33 40.96 -13.36
C ILE A 292 -40.44 40.39 -14.46
N ARG A 293 -40.37 41.05 -15.62
CA ARG A 293 -39.49 40.68 -16.73
C ARG A 293 -38.02 40.72 -16.34
N ALA A 294 -37.60 41.77 -15.65
CA ALA A 294 -36.22 41.92 -15.17
C ALA A 294 -35.85 40.82 -14.16
N GLN A 295 -36.70 40.57 -13.17
CA GLN A 295 -36.51 39.50 -12.18
C GLN A 295 -36.46 38.12 -12.84
N ARG A 296 -37.41 37.83 -13.72
CA ARG A 296 -37.45 36.58 -14.49
C ARG A 296 -36.20 36.39 -15.34
N ASN A 297 -35.75 37.43 -16.04
CA ASN A 297 -34.54 37.37 -16.85
C ASN A 297 -33.29 37.14 -15.97
N SER A 298 -33.25 37.70 -14.74
CA SER A 298 -32.21 37.38 -13.75
C SER A 298 -32.23 35.90 -13.38
N LEU A 299 -33.41 35.36 -13.01
CA LEU A 299 -33.57 33.95 -12.66
C LEU A 299 -33.18 33.03 -13.83
N TYR A 300 -33.54 33.36 -15.07
CA TYR A 300 -33.11 32.61 -16.25
C TYR A 300 -31.59 32.61 -16.42
N LYS A 301 -30.94 33.76 -16.17
CA LYS A 301 -29.48 33.86 -16.25
C LYS A 301 -28.82 33.00 -15.19
N GLU A 302 -29.28 33.09 -13.93
CA GLU A 302 -28.80 32.26 -12.83
C GLU A 302 -29.07 30.76 -13.06
N GLN A 303 -30.18 30.43 -13.70
CA GLN A 303 -30.53 29.07 -14.10
C GLN A 303 -29.54 28.51 -15.13
N GLU A 304 -29.23 29.29 -16.16
CA GLU A 304 -28.26 28.89 -17.19
C GLU A 304 -26.86 28.69 -16.58
N GLU A 305 -26.43 29.60 -15.71
CA GLU A 305 -25.17 29.49 -14.97
C GLU A 305 -25.13 28.25 -14.07
N ALA A 306 -26.24 27.92 -13.40
CA ALA A 306 -26.35 26.72 -12.57
C ALA A 306 -26.35 25.43 -13.41
N ILE A 307 -27.01 25.42 -14.58
CA ILE A 307 -27.02 24.27 -15.50
C ILE A 307 -25.63 24.00 -16.05
N GLU A 308 -24.90 25.04 -16.49
CA GLU A 308 -23.51 24.86 -16.96
C GLU A 308 -22.60 24.42 -15.80
N THR A 309 -22.79 24.95 -14.59
CA THR A 309 -22.07 24.47 -13.40
C THR A 309 -22.37 22.99 -13.12
N LEU A 310 -23.64 22.57 -13.21
CA LEU A 310 -24.07 21.19 -13.01
C LEU A 310 -23.44 20.25 -14.06
N LYS A 311 -23.43 20.67 -15.33
CA LYS A 311 -22.79 19.94 -16.43
C LYS A 311 -21.30 19.77 -16.18
N SER A 312 -20.60 20.84 -15.83
CA SER A 312 -19.16 20.80 -15.50
C SER A 312 -18.86 19.92 -14.29
N LYS A 313 -19.65 19.99 -13.22
CA LYS A 313 -19.52 19.12 -12.03
C LYS A 313 -19.78 17.65 -12.37
N ASN A 314 -20.82 17.35 -13.15
CA ASN A 314 -21.12 15.97 -13.59
C ASN A 314 -20.00 15.40 -14.46
N GLN A 315 -19.43 16.21 -15.36
CA GLN A 315 -18.27 15.81 -16.16
C GLN A 315 -17.09 15.45 -15.25
N THR A 316 -16.74 16.31 -14.29
CA THR A 316 -15.67 16.01 -13.32
C THR A 316 -15.99 14.75 -12.50
N LEU A 317 -17.22 14.55 -12.02
CA LEU A 317 -17.59 13.34 -11.26
C LEU A 317 -17.43 12.05 -12.10
N GLY A 318 -17.85 12.08 -13.35
CA GLY A 318 -17.67 10.97 -14.30
C GLY A 318 -16.19 10.67 -14.52
N SER A 319 -15.38 11.70 -14.76
CA SER A 319 -13.93 11.57 -14.92
C SER A 319 -13.25 11.02 -13.67
N LEU A 320 -13.59 11.52 -12.47
CA LEU A 320 -13.05 11.01 -11.20
C LEU A 320 -13.41 9.54 -10.99
N THR A 321 -14.62 9.12 -11.35
CA THR A 321 -15.05 7.72 -11.24
C THR A 321 -14.23 6.81 -12.15
N ARG A 322 -13.99 7.22 -13.41
CA ARG A 322 -13.13 6.48 -14.34
C ARG A 322 -11.68 6.43 -13.85
N VAL A 323 -11.12 7.58 -13.47
CA VAL A 323 -9.73 7.66 -13.00
C VAL A 323 -9.52 6.86 -11.71
N LYS A 324 -10.53 6.80 -10.83
CA LYS A 324 -10.50 5.91 -9.66
C LYS A 324 -10.37 4.46 -10.07
N HIS A 325 -11.12 4.00 -11.07
CA HIS A 325 -11.00 2.64 -11.60
C HIS A 325 -9.61 2.38 -12.17
N ASP A 326 -9.08 3.31 -12.97
CA ASP A 326 -7.74 3.20 -13.55
C ASP A 326 -6.66 3.14 -12.46
N LEU A 327 -6.78 3.97 -11.42
CA LEU A 327 -5.89 3.97 -10.26
C LEU A 327 -6.02 2.71 -9.41
N GLN A 328 -7.21 2.12 -9.27
CA GLN A 328 -7.38 0.83 -8.58
C GLN A 328 -6.72 -0.31 -9.37
N GLY A 329 -6.77 -0.27 -10.69
CA GLY A 329 -6.00 -1.18 -11.54
C GLY A 329 -4.49 -1.01 -11.34
N LEU A 330 -4.02 0.24 -11.27
CA LEU A 330 -2.62 0.56 -10.99
C LEU A 330 -2.19 0.14 -9.57
N GLU A 331 -3.05 0.33 -8.56
CA GLU A 331 -2.83 -0.11 -7.18
C GLU A 331 -2.62 -1.62 -7.14
N LEU A 332 -3.48 -2.40 -7.80
CA LEU A 332 -3.39 -3.86 -7.84
C LEU A 332 -2.03 -4.32 -8.39
N VAL A 333 -1.64 -3.84 -9.57
CA VAL A 333 -0.35 -4.25 -10.17
C VAL A 333 0.84 -3.74 -9.37
N ALA A 334 0.74 -2.60 -8.69
CA ALA A 334 1.79 -2.08 -7.82
C ALA A 334 1.93 -2.89 -6.51
N VAL A 335 0.83 -3.39 -5.96
CA VAL A 335 0.84 -4.30 -4.80
C VAL A 335 1.49 -5.63 -5.18
N ASP A 336 1.10 -6.22 -6.32
CA ASP A 336 1.72 -7.44 -6.83
C ASP A 336 3.23 -7.24 -7.08
N ALA A 337 3.63 -6.08 -7.59
CA ALA A 337 5.04 -5.70 -7.79
C ALA A 337 5.82 -5.49 -6.49
N ASP A 338 5.21 -4.95 -5.42
CA ASP A 338 5.87 -4.86 -4.10
C ASP A 338 6.15 -6.27 -3.54
N ILE A 339 5.18 -7.18 -3.63
CA ILE A 339 5.36 -8.59 -3.21
C ILE A 339 6.46 -9.26 -4.02
N ALA A 340 6.46 -9.07 -5.35
CA ALA A 340 7.48 -9.61 -6.23
C ALA A 340 8.89 -9.06 -5.92
N THR A 341 9.00 -7.75 -5.67
CA THR A 341 10.25 -7.08 -5.29
C THR A 341 10.78 -7.63 -3.96
N GLN A 342 9.91 -7.88 -2.98
CA GLN A 342 10.29 -8.47 -1.69
C GLN A 342 10.91 -9.85 -1.83
N ASN A 343 10.29 -10.71 -2.63
CA ASN A 343 10.79 -12.06 -2.84
C ASN A 343 12.09 -12.05 -3.65
N LEU A 344 12.22 -11.15 -4.62
CA LEU A 344 13.46 -10.94 -5.35
C LEU A 344 14.59 -10.41 -4.44
N MET A 345 14.29 -9.45 -3.56
CA MET A 345 15.23 -8.96 -2.54
C MET A 345 15.70 -10.09 -1.63
N HIS A 346 14.81 -11.00 -1.20
CA HIS A 346 15.19 -12.14 -0.38
C HIS A 346 16.18 -13.06 -1.13
N VAL A 347 15.84 -13.48 -2.35
CA VAL A 347 16.73 -14.33 -3.18
C VAL A 347 18.09 -13.65 -3.38
N TRP A 348 18.09 -12.36 -3.67
CA TRP A 348 19.32 -11.60 -3.89
C TRP A 348 20.15 -11.41 -2.61
N ASN A 349 19.49 -11.22 -1.46
CA ASN A 349 20.15 -11.15 -0.15
C ASN A 349 20.84 -12.47 0.22
N VAL A 350 20.23 -13.61 -0.11
CA VAL A 350 20.84 -14.95 0.08
C VAL A 350 22.13 -15.05 -0.72
N MET A 351 22.10 -14.71 -2.03
CA MET A 351 23.31 -14.73 -2.87
C MET A 351 24.40 -13.77 -2.35
N HIS A 352 24.03 -12.54 -1.96
CA HIS A 352 24.96 -11.59 -1.36
C HIS A 352 25.63 -12.17 -0.10
N LEU A 353 24.87 -12.84 0.78
CA LEU A 353 25.42 -13.42 2.01
C LEU A 353 26.43 -14.54 1.71
N TYR A 354 26.16 -15.40 0.73
CA TYR A 354 27.11 -16.45 0.35
C TYR A 354 28.40 -15.90 -0.26
N VAL A 355 28.30 -14.86 -1.11
CA VAL A 355 29.49 -14.22 -1.68
C VAL A 355 30.29 -13.52 -0.57
N LYS A 356 29.60 -12.85 0.36
CA LYS A 356 30.23 -12.22 1.52
C LYS A 356 30.92 -13.25 2.43
N ASP A 357 30.30 -14.39 2.69
CA ASP A 357 30.90 -15.46 3.50
C ASP A 357 32.19 -15.99 2.85
N SER A 358 32.21 -16.13 1.52
CA SER A 358 33.42 -16.48 0.76
C SER A 358 34.50 -15.40 0.88
N GLN A 359 34.15 -14.13 0.74
CA GLN A 359 35.09 -13.00 0.92
C GLN A 359 35.64 -12.90 2.35
N ASP A 360 34.82 -13.17 3.36
CA ASP A 360 35.23 -13.20 4.77
C ASP A 360 36.15 -14.42 5.06
N ALA A 361 36.09 -15.48 4.26
CA ALA A 361 37.06 -16.57 4.31
C ALA A 361 38.38 -16.18 3.64
N VAL A 362 38.34 -15.45 2.52
CA VAL A 362 39.53 -14.92 1.84
C VAL A 362 40.34 -14.03 2.76
N SER A 363 39.70 -13.13 3.51
CA SER A 363 40.39 -12.19 4.40
C SER A 363 41.15 -12.85 5.56
N ARG A 364 40.92 -14.15 5.80
CA ARG A 364 41.62 -14.95 6.80
C ARG A 364 42.83 -15.69 6.23
N ILE A 365 43.00 -15.73 4.91
CA ILE A 365 44.15 -16.36 4.27
C ILE A 365 45.33 -15.40 4.31
N THR A 366 46.40 -15.81 4.99
CA THR A 366 47.68 -15.07 5.06
C THR A 366 48.85 -16.00 4.79
N ASP A 367 49.98 -15.44 4.39
CA ASP A 367 51.19 -16.20 4.05
C ASP A 367 51.75 -17.02 5.23
N ALA A 368 51.46 -16.58 6.46
CA ALA A 368 51.87 -17.24 7.70
C ALA A 368 51.02 -18.47 8.09
N LEU A 369 49.93 -18.76 7.38
CA LEU A 369 49.07 -19.90 7.71
C LEU A 369 49.79 -21.23 7.49
N SER A 370 49.61 -22.17 8.42
CA SER A 370 49.97 -23.56 8.19
C SER A 370 49.22 -24.10 6.96
N LEU A 371 49.80 -25.06 6.24
CA LEU A 371 49.16 -25.58 5.03
C LEU A 371 47.79 -26.21 5.31
N ARG A 372 47.59 -26.82 6.50
CA ARG A 372 46.28 -27.31 6.94
C ARG A 372 45.27 -26.17 7.05
N ARG A 373 45.65 -25.09 7.74
CA ARG A 373 44.80 -23.90 7.93
C ARG A 373 44.52 -23.18 6.62
N PHE A 374 45.49 -23.10 5.73
CA PHE A 374 45.29 -22.61 4.37
C PHE A 374 44.24 -23.45 3.62
N MET A 375 44.38 -24.77 3.60
CA MET A 375 43.41 -25.66 2.93
C MET A 375 42.01 -25.58 3.55
N SER A 376 41.93 -25.50 4.88
CA SER A 376 40.66 -25.31 5.60
C SER A 376 39.99 -23.98 5.22
N ALA A 377 40.76 -22.89 5.22
CA ALA A 377 40.28 -21.57 4.82
C ALA A 377 39.88 -21.54 3.33
N PHE A 378 40.66 -22.14 2.43
CA PHE A 378 40.36 -22.19 1.00
C PHE A 378 39.09 -23.00 0.70
N ARG A 379 38.86 -24.11 1.41
CA ARG A 379 37.58 -24.85 1.34
C ARG A 379 36.39 -23.98 1.76
N GLU A 380 36.55 -23.15 2.78
CA GLU A 380 35.52 -22.18 3.19
C GLU A 380 35.32 -21.07 2.15
N VAL A 381 36.36 -20.69 1.41
CA VAL A 381 36.24 -19.78 0.26
C VAL A 381 35.41 -20.43 -0.85
N VAL A 382 35.66 -21.70 -1.18
CA VAL A 382 35.01 -22.38 -2.32
C VAL A 382 33.57 -22.80 -2.02
N LYS A 383 33.30 -23.32 -0.83
CA LYS A 383 32.04 -24.02 -0.50
C LYS A 383 30.74 -23.24 -0.79
N PRO A 384 30.62 -21.92 -0.51
CA PRO A 384 29.40 -21.16 -0.81
C PRO A 384 29.07 -21.09 -2.31
N TRP A 385 30.06 -21.23 -3.20
CA TRP A 385 29.89 -21.06 -4.64
C TRP A 385 29.00 -22.12 -5.28
N SER A 386 28.95 -23.34 -4.74
CA SER A 386 28.01 -24.36 -5.23
C SER A 386 26.54 -23.93 -5.05
N GLN A 387 26.21 -23.29 -3.92
CA GLN A 387 24.85 -22.78 -3.69
C GLN A 387 24.57 -21.52 -4.52
N ILE A 388 25.57 -20.64 -4.69
CA ILE A 388 25.48 -19.46 -5.56
C ILE A 388 25.18 -19.89 -7.01
N GLU A 389 25.83 -20.94 -7.52
CA GLU A 389 25.57 -21.47 -8.86
C GLU A 389 24.12 -21.91 -9.03
N HIS A 390 23.61 -22.69 -8.07
CA HIS A 390 22.23 -23.20 -8.08
C HIS A 390 21.22 -22.05 -8.03
N ASP A 391 21.39 -21.12 -7.09
CA ASP A 391 20.46 -20.00 -6.91
C ASP A 391 20.48 -19.05 -8.12
N ALA A 392 21.67 -18.78 -8.68
CA ALA A 392 21.82 -17.92 -9.87
C ALA A 392 21.23 -18.58 -11.13
N ASP A 393 21.44 -19.88 -11.34
CA ASP A 393 20.86 -20.60 -12.48
C ASP A 393 19.33 -20.63 -12.41
N ALA A 394 18.80 -20.95 -11.23
CA ALA A 394 17.36 -20.98 -11.00
C ALA A 394 16.74 -19.59 -11.19
N LEU A 395 17.43 -18.51 -10.78
CA LEU A 395 16.97 -17.14 -11.00
C LEU A 395 16.91 -16.79 -12.49
N ILE A 396 17.99 -17.06 -13.23
CA ILE A 396 18.06 -16.82 -14.68
C ILE A 396 16.95 -17.59 -15.41
N ALA A 397 16.69 -18.84 -15.01
CA ALA A 397 15.64 -19.66 -15.59
C ALA A 397 14.25 -19.03 -15.39
N VAL A 398 13.93 -18.59 -14.17
CA VAL A 398 12.64 -17.94 -13.84
C VAL A 398 12.41 -16.68 -14.68
N PHE A 399 13.44 -15.85 -14.90
CA PHE A 399 13.33 -14.67 -15.77
C PHE A 399 13.09 -15.05 -17.24
N LYS A 400 13.81 -16.03 -17.78
CA LYS A 400 13.62 -16.51 -19.16
C LYS A 400 12.23 -17.09 -19.38
N GLU A 401 11.73 -17.87 -18.43
CA GLU A 401 10.38 -18.44 -18.46
C GLU A 401 9.31 -17.34 -18.42
N ALA A 402 9.47 -16.35 -17.54
CA ALA A 402 8.57 -15.21 -17.43
C ALA A 402 8.50 -14.37 -18.71
N ASP A 403 9.63 -14.16 -19.40
CA ASP A 403 9.66 -13.43 -20.68
C ASP A 403 8.91 -14.16 -21.78
N ALA A 404 9.14 -15.47 -21.91
CA ALA A 404 8.49 -16.29 -22.91
C ALA A 404 6.96 -16.35 -22.69
N GLU A 405 6.51 -16.32 -21.43
CA GLU A 405 5.10 -16.39 -21.06
C GLU A 405 4.38 -15.03 -21.15
N TYR A 406 5.04 -13.92 -20.80
CA TYR A 406 4.46 -12.58 -20.92
C TYR A 406 4.00 -12.28 -22.36
N GLU A 407 4.72 -12.78 -23.37
CA GLU A 407 4.36 -12.62 -24.78
C GLU A 407 3.12 -13.44 -25.22
N ARG A 408 2.53 -14.28 -24.35
CA ARG A 408 1.41 -15.19 -24.71
C ARG A 408 0.09 -14.97 -23.95
N ASN A 409 0.04 -14.09 -22.95
CA ASN A 409 -1.12 -13.66 -22.12
C ASN A 409 -2.06 -14.75 -21.51
N TYR A 410 -2.28 -14.66 -20.18
CA TYR A 410 -3.14 -15.56 -19.38
C TYR A 410 -3.80 -14.89 -18.16
N ARG A 411 -4.78 -15.59 -17.53
CA ARG A 411 -5.47 -15.28 -16.24
C ARG A 411 -5.24 -16.39 -15.18
N VAL A 412 -5.24 -16.07 -13.86
CA VAL A 412 -4.84 -16.97 -12.74
C VAL A 412 -5.69 -16.78 -11.45
N GLN A 413 -5.76 -17.81 -10.58
CA GLN A 413 -6.21 -17.83 -9.16
C GLN A 413 -5.13 -18.42 -8.20
N PRO A 414 -5.13 -18.12 -6.87
CA PRO A 414 -4.07 -18.52 -5.93
C PRO A 414 -4.40 -19.74 -5.04
N ARG A 415 -3.37 -20.41 -4.47
CA ARG A 415 -3.50 -21.45 -3.43
C ARG A 415 -2.34 -21.43 -2.42
N LEU A 416 -2.65 -21.58 -1.12
CA LEU A 416 -1.75 -21.54 0.05
C LEU A 416 -1.01 -22.88 0.30
N GLU A 417 0.21 -22.81 0.83
CA GLU A 417 0.95 -23.95 1.41
C GLU A 417 1.11 -23.80 2.94
N PHE A 418 1.03 -24.94 3.65
CA PHE A 418 1.12 -25.04 5.11
C PHE A 418 2.49 -25.55 5.55
N TYR A 419 3.12 -24.88 6.51
CA TYR A 419 4.29 -25.39 7.23
C TYR A 419 3.85 -26.12 8.51
N ARG A 420 4.40 -27.33 8.75
CA ARG A 420 4.26 -28.03 10.04
C ARG A 420 5.30 -27.52 11.03
N ALA A 421 4.87 -27.04 12.19
CA ALA A 421 5.73 -26.65 13.30
C ALA A 421 6.25 -27.89 14.05
N LEU A 422 7.57 -27.94 14.28
CA LEU A 422 8.16 -28.76 15.35
C LEU A 422 7.92 -28.05 16.70
N PRO A 423 7.90 -28.76 17.84
CA PRO A 423 7.77 -28.13 19.15
C PRO A 423 8.95 -27.19 19.39
N SER A 424 8.68 -25.89 19.51
CA SER A 424 9.68 -24.82 19.63
C SER A 424 9.95 -24.47 21.10
N ALA A 425 11.22 -24.37 21.48
CA ALA A 425 11.67 -23.83 22.77
C ALA A 425 11.58 -22.28 22.86
N TYR A 426 11.17 -21.62 21.76
CA TYR A 426 11.04 -20.18 21.62
C TYR A 426 9.56 -19.76 21.48
N PRO A 427 9.18 -18.54 21.94
CA PRO A 427 7.81 -18.06 21.84
C PRO A 427 7.32 -18.03 20.39
N ALA A 428 6.10 -18.47 20.15
CA ALA A 428 5.49 -18.41 18.82
C ALA A 428 5.26 -16.96 18.40
N VAL A 429 5.76 -16.59 17.22
CA VAL A 429 5.56 -15.28 16.58
C VAL A 429 4.54 -15.45 15.47
N ASP A 430 3.41 -14.76 15.57
CA ASP A 430 2.36 -14.77 14.55
C ASP A 430 2.67 -13.75 13.45
N ARG A 431 3.25 -14.24 12.35
CA ARG A 431 3.60 -13.41 11.19
C ARG A 431 2.38 -12.88 10.45
N GLN A 432 1.24 -13.56 10.54
CA GLN A 432 0.01 -13.10 9.88
C GLN A 432 -0.51 -11.85 10.59
N ILE A 433 -0.54 -11.86 11.93
CA ILE A 433 -0.91 -10.68 12.72
C ILE A 433 0.02 -9.50 12.39
N MET A 434 1.33 -9.74 12.27
CA MET A 434 2.28 -8.70 11.88
C MET A 434 2.00 -8.16 10.47
N ALA A 435 1.74 -9.01 9.49
CA ALA A 435 1.46 -8.63 8.11
C ALA A 435 0.13 -7.86 7.98
N ASP A 436 -0.92 -8.34 8.64
CA ASP A 436 -2.24 -7.71 8.65
C ASP A 436 -2.18 -6.35 9.34
N SER A 437 -1.54 -6.28 10.52
CA SER A 437 -1.39 -5.03 11.27
C SER A 437 -0.60 -4.01 10.46
N HIS A 438 0.51 -4.42 9.82
CA HIS A 438 1.30 -3.53 8.96
C HIS A 438 0.49 -2.99 7.77
N THR A 439 -0.29 -3.86 7.11
CA THR A 439 -1.15 -3.48 5.98
C THR A 439 -2.24 -2.49 6.41
N LEU A 440 -2.96 -2.81 7.48
CA LEU A 440 -4.01 -1.94 8.04
C LEU A 440 -3.46 -0.60 8.51
N MET A 441 -2.24 -0.58 9.08
CA MET A 441 -1.57 0.65 9.47
C MET A 441 -1.25 1.54 8.26
N ARG A 442 -0.80 0.97 7.16
CA ARG A 442 -0.50 1.73 5.93
C ARG A 442 -1.77 2.28 5.29
N ASP A 443 -2.84 1.49 5.22
CA ASP A 443 -4.14 1.94 4.72
C ASP A 443 -4.75 3.03 5.62
N GLY A 444 -4.64 2.87 6.93
CA GLY A 444 -5.03 3.88 7.90
C GLY A 444 -4.20 5.16 7.78
N ALA A 445 -2.91 5.09 7.49
CA ALA A 445 -2.06 6.28 7.25
C ALA A 445 -2.50 7.05 6.00
N VAL A 446 -2.84 6.33 4.92
CA VAL A 446 -3.39 6.94 3.70
C VAL A 446 -4.72 7.64 3.99
N ARG A 447 -5.63 6.98 4.71
CA ARG A 447 -6.91 7.58 5.12
C ARG A 447 -6.71 8.80 6.02
N SER A 448 -5.78 8.72 6.97
CA SER A 448 -5.39 9.85 7.84
C SER A 448 -4.94 11.06 7.02
N LYS A 449 -4.07 10.83 6.02
CA LYS A 449 -3.59 11.88 5.12
C LYS A 449 -4.70 12.48 4.26
N ALA A 450 -5.63 11.66 3.76
CA ALA A 450 -6.79 12.15 3.01
C ALA A 450 -7.68 13.06 3.87
N LEU A 451 -7.99 12.63 5.09
CA LEU A 451 -8.75 13.43 6.06
C LEU A 451 -8.00 14.71 6.45
N PHE A 452 -6.69 14.63 6.63
CA PHE A 452 -5.85 15.80 6.91
C PHE A 452 -5.84 16.82 5.76
N ILE A 453 -5.78 16.38 4.50
CA ILE A 453 -5.86 17.28 3.34
C ILE A 453 -7.20 18.04 3.30
N ASN A 454 -8.29 17.36 3.67
CA ASN A 454 -9.63 17.96 3.64
C ASN A 454 -9.88 18.91 4.82
N TRP A 455 -9.33 18.60 6.01
CA TRP A 455 -9.74 19.27 7.25
C TRP A 455 -8.63 19.99 8.01
N ASN A 456 -7.36 19.73 7.68
CA ASN A 456 -6.15 20.26 8.35
C ASN A 456 -6.24 20.20 9.89
N TYR A 457 -6.71 19.07 10.42
CA TYR A 457 -6.99 18.91 11.83
C TYR A 457 -5.84 18.20 12.56
N LEU A 458 -5.33 18.81 13.62
CA LEU A 458 -4.25 18.29 14.48
C LEU A 458 -3.00 17.82 13.71
N PRO A 459 -2.27 18.73 13.02
CA PRO A 459 -1.12 18.39 12.17
C PRO A 459 -0.01 17.61 12.91
N GLN A 460 0.26 17.96 14.18
CA GLN A 460 1.27 17.26 14.99
C GLN A 460 0.87 15.79 15.25
N LEU A 461 -0.42 15.52 15.44
CA LEU A 461 -0.91 14.16 15.66
C LEU A 461 -0.85 13.35 14.37
N HIS A 462 -1.20 13.96 13.24
CA HIS A 462 -1.04 13.37 11.92
C HIS A 462 0.43 12.99 11.65
N ASP A 463 1.37 13.91 11.89
CA ASP A 463 2.80 13.69 11.64
C ASP A 463 3.36 12.58 12.54
N ARG A 464 3.01 12.57 13.84
CA ARG A 464 3.41 11.49 14.76
C ARG A 464 3.01 10.11 14.26
N PHE A 465 1.76 9.95 13.82
CA PHE A 465 1.27 8.65 13.35
C PHE A 465 1.78 8.28 11.96
N ARG A 466 2.08 9.26 11.08
CA ARG A 466 2.82 9.01 9.84
C ARG A 466 4.19 8.43 10.15
N ASP A 467 4.93 9.05 11.05
CA ASP A 467 6.30 8.65 11.40
C ASP A 467 6.30 7.27 12.09
N LEU A 468 5.32 7.01 12.97
CA LEU A 468 5.11 5.70 13.59
C LEU A 468 4.89 4.59 12.55
N VAL A 469 4.05 4.82 11.54
CA VAL A 469 3.80 3.83 10.48
C VAL A 469 5.07 3.57 9.67
N GLY A 470 5.87 4.61 9.40
CA GLY A 470 7.20 4.47 8.80
C GLY A 470 8.15 3.61 9.64
N ASN A 471 8.18 3.82 10.96
CA ASN A 471 8.99 3.00 11.88
C ASN A 471 8.56 1.52 11.86
N VAL A 472 7.26 1.22 11.78
CA VAL A 472 6.75 -0.15 11.67
C VAL A 472 7.15 -0.80 10.33
N SER A 473 7.10 -0.05 9.22
CA SER A 473 7.63 -0.51 7.93
C SER A 473 9.11 -0.85 8.01
N GLN A 474 9.91 -0.01 8.66
CA GLN A 474 11.34 -0.24 8.84
C GLN A 474 11.61 -1.47 9.72
N SER A 475 10.91 -1.60 10.85
CA SER A 475 11.11 -2.70 11.79
C SER A 475 10.87 -4.07 11.15
N SER A 476 9.88 -4.15 10.25
CA SER A 476 9.56 -5.35 9.46
C SER A 476 10.77 -5.82 8.63
N GLY A 477 11.38 -4.90 7.88
CA GLY A 477 12.57 -5.21 7.06
C GLY A 477 13.81 -5.53 7.90
N VAL A 478 13.98 -4.85 9.05
CA VAL A 478 15.07 -5.16 9.99
C VAL A 478 14.89 -6.57 10.56
N LEU A 479 13.67 -6.96 10.97
CA LEU A 479 13.42 -8.30 11.51
C LEU A 479 13.76 -9.40 10.50
N SER A 480 13.27 -9.30 9.27
CA SER A 480 13.53 -10.33 8.26
C SER A 480 15.01 -10.40 7.89
N THR A 481 15.68 -9.26 7.78
CA THR A 481 17.11 -9.19 7.46
C THR A 481 17.98 -9.72 8.60
N SER A 482 17.67 -9.35 9.85
CA SER A 482 18.36 -9.84 11.04
C SER A 482 18.17 -11.35 11.22
N ALA A 483 16.96 -11.87 10.98
CA ALA A 483 16.69 -13.31 11.04
C ALA A 483 17.43 -14.09 9.94
N LEU A 484 17.44 -13.58 8.70
CA LEU A 484 18.17 -14.19 7.59
C LEU A 484 19.68 -14.21 7.84
N ASN A 485 20.25 -13.06 8.20
CA ASN A 485 21.69 -12.93 8.48
C ASN A 485 22.12 -13.84 9.64
N MET A 486 21.32 -13.88 10.71
CA MET A 486 21.57 -14.74 11.86
C MET A 486 21.52 -16.21 11.45
N LYS A 487 20.47 -16.65 10.73
CA LYS A 487 20.33 -18.03 10.28
C LYS A 487 21.52 -18.47 9.42
N VAL A 488 21.87 -17.69 8.39
CA VAL A 488 23.00 -18.02 7.50
C VAL A 488 24.31 -18.09 8.28
N GLY A 489 24.55 -17.13 9.18
CA GLY A 489 25.74 -17.12 10.03
C GLY A 489 25.81 -18.33 10.99
N LEU A 490 24.69 -18.72 11.60
CA LEU A 490 24.59 -19.88 12.49
C LEU A 490 24.81 -21.19 11.74
N ASP A 491 24.15 -21.37 10.60
CA ASP A 491 24.32 -22.54 9.74
C ASP A 491 25.78 -22.66 9.28
N GLY A 492 26.43 -21.53 8.98
CA GLY A 492 27.86 -21.48 8.68
C GLY A 492 28.75 -21.90 9.86
N SER A 493 28.44 -21.41 11.06
CA SER A 493 29.24 -21.66 12.27
C SER A 493 29.10 -23.10 12.75
N MET A 494 27.88 -23.66 12.71
CA MET A 494 27.63 -25.08 12.98
C MET A 494 28.46 -25.98 12.07
N ARG A 495 28.43 -25.74 10.76
CA ARG A 495 29.21 -26.54 9.80
C ARG A 495 30.73 -26.46 10.04
N ARG A 496 31.23 -25.30 10.48
CA ARG A 496 32.65 -25.13 10.82
C ARG A 496 33.02 -25.94 12.06
N LEU A 497 32.22 -25.83 13.12
CA LEU A 497 32.44 -26.59 14.35
C LEU A 497 32.32 -28.10 14.11
N GLU A 498 31.29 -28.57 13.41
CA GLU A 498 31.12 -30.00 13.06
C GLU A 498 32.34 -30.56 12.31
N ARG A 499 32.94 -29.78 11.40
CA ARG A 499 34.16 -30.18 10.72
C ARG A 499 35.35 -30.21 11.67
N LEU A 500 35.53 -29.19 12.51
CA LEU A 500 36.63 -29.16 13.49
C LEU A 500 36.54 -30.33 14.47
N GLU A 501 35.34 -30.68 14.95
CA GLU A 501 35.15 -31.86 15.80
C GLU A 501 35.50 -33.16 15.08
N LYS A 502 35.22 -33.26 13.78
CA LYS A 502 35.62 -34.41 12.96
C LYS A 502 37.14 -34.47 12.77
N GLU A 503 37.77 -33.34 12.44
CA GLU A 503 39.24 -33.26 12.30
C GLU A 503 39.94 -33.61 13.62
N LEU A 504 39.43 -33.14 14.75
CA LEU A 504 39.99 -33.45 16.08
C LEU A 504 39.90 -34.95 16.40
N ALA A 505 38.85 -35.65 15.94
CA ALA A 505 38.69 -37.08 16.13
C ALA A 505 39.67 -37.91 15.27
N ASP A 506 40.07 -37.38 14.11
CA ASP A 506 40.97 -38.03 13.15
C ASP A 506 42.46 -37.65 13.37
N ALA A 507 42.74 -36.58 14.13
CA ALA A 507 44.08 -36.06 14.38
C ALA A 507 44.88 -36.97 15.33
N SER A 508 46.17 -37.12 15.03
CA SER A 508 47.10 -37.95 15.83
C SER A 508 48.40 -37.22 16.21
N ASP A 509 48.69 -36.09 15.56
CA ASP A 509 49.82 -35.24 15.86
C ASP A 509 49.44 -34.14 16.88
N GLN A 510 50.28 -33.91 17.88
CA GLN A 510 50.01 -32.98 18.97
C GLN A 510 49.93 -31.52 18.50
N GLN A 511 50.74 -31.13 17.51
CA GLN A 511 50.72 -29.79 16.95
C GLN A 511 49.46 -29.58 16.11
N GLU A 512 49.04 -30.59 15.35
CA GLU A 512 47.78 -30.57 14.60
C GLU A 512 46.56 -30.43 15.54
N ILE A 513 46.55 -31.16 16.66
CA ILE A 513 45.50 -31.06 17.70
C ILE A 513 45.45 -29.64 18.28
N GLU A 514 46.58 -29.07 18.69
CA GLU A 514 46.65 -27.70 19.24
C GLU A 514 46.17 -26.65 18.24
N GLU A 515 46.47 -26.82 16.94
CA GLU A 515 45.96 -25.94 15.89
C GLU A 515 44.44 -26.04 15.73
N ILE A 516 43.86 -27.24 15.76
CA ILE A 516 42.40 -27.46 15.64
C ILE A 516 41.67 -26.89 16.86
N GLU A 517 42.22 -27.06 18.07
CA GLU A 517 41.63 -26.51 19.29
C GLU A 517 41.62 -24.98 19.29
N ALA A 518 42.70 -24.35 18.81
CA ALA A 518 42.76 -22.89 18.64
C ALA A 518 41.72 -22.39 17.61
N ASP A 519 41.55 -23.09 16.49
CA ASP A 519 40.55 -22.74 15.47
C ASP A 519 39.11 -22.86 16.02
N ARG A 520 38.86 -23.87 16.87
CA ARG A 520 37.58 -24.04 17.58
C ARG A 520 37.30 -22.88 18.53
N ALA A 521 38.31 -22.48 19.32
CA ALA A 521 38.19 -21.35 20.23
C ALA A 521 37.90 -20.03 19.49
N GLU A 522 38.55 -19.81 18.34
CA GLU A 522 38.31 -18.65 17.49
C GLU A 522 36.88 -18.61 16.93
N GLU A 523 36.36 -19.74 16.44
CA GLU A 523 34.99 -19.81 15.93
C GLU A 523 33.95 -19.55 17.04
N LEU A 524 34.19 -20.05 18.26
CA LEU A 524 33.34 -19.77 19.43
C LEU A 524 33.34 -18.28 19.80
N LEU A 525 34.46 -17.57 19.64
CA LEU A 525 34.52 -16.11 19.83
C LEU A 525 33.77 -15.36 18.72
N ARG A 526 33.88 -15.83 17.48
CA ARG A 526 33.15 -15.25 16.34
C ARG A 526 31.64 -15.36 16.54
N ILE A 527 31.14 -16.50 17.00
CA ILE A 527 29.73 -16.71 17.32
C ILE A 527 29.19 -15.65 18.29
N ALA A 528 29.96 -15.31 19.34
CA ALA A 528 29.55 -14.27 20.29
C ALA A 528 29.35 -12.90 19.60
N SER A 529 30.16 -12.58 18.58
CA SER A 529 30.01 -11.34 17.82
C SER A 529 28.82 -11.35 16.84
N LEU A 530 28.48 -12.53 16.29
CA LEU A 530 27.36 -12.74 15.36
C LEU A 530 26.01 -12.44 16.03
N VAL A 531 25.89 -12.78 17.32
CA VAL A 531 24.60 -12.74 18.03
C VAL A 531 24.25 -11.38 18.65
N VAL A 532 25.24 -10.56 19.01
CA VAL A 532 25.02 -9.29 19.74
C VAL A 532 24.41 -8.19 18.88
N ARG A 533 24.92 -7.99 17.65
CA ARG A 533 24.47 -6.87 16.79
C ARG A 533 22.99 -6.96 16.40
N PRO A 534 22.47 -8.13 15.96
CA PRO A 534 21.05 -8.25 15.62
C PRO A 534 20.14 -7.96 16.81
N VAL A 535 20.49 -8.41 18.02
CA VAL A 535 19.70 -8.14 19.23
C VAL A 535 19.59 -6.64 19.52
N GLN A 536 20.70 -5.91 19.43
CA GLN A 536 20.71 -4.46 19.64
C GLN A 536 19.88 -3.71 18.58
N GLN A 537 19.99 -4.14 17.32
CA GLN A 537 19.20 -3.56 16.23
C GLN A 537 17.70 -3.80 16.45
N LEU A 538 17.28 -5.02 16.76
CA LEU A 538 15.88 -5.35 17.01
C LEU A 538 15.34 -4.61 18.25
N ALA A 539 16.11 -4.51 19.33
CA ALA A 539 15.70 -3.78 20.53
C ALA A 539 15.53 -2.27 20.27
N SER A 540 16.38 -1.67 19.44
CA SER A 540 16.23 -0.25 19.07
C SER A 540 14.99 0.00 18.19
N GLN A 541 14.70 -0.90 17.24
CA GLN A 541 13.48 -0.84 16.43
C GLN A 541 12.22 -0.99 17.30
N LEU A 542 12.21 -1.96 18.21
CA LEU A 542 11.14 -2.16 19.18
C LEU A 542 10.84 -0.89 19.98
N SER A 543 11.89 -0.20 20.48
CA SER A 543 11.71 1.07 21.19
C SER A 543 11.12 2.18 20.31
N ALA A 544 11.40 2.19 19.01
CA ALA A 544 10.87 3.19 18.07
C ALA A 544 9.39 2.97 17.73
N ILE A 545 8.90 1.73 17.86
CA ILE A 545 7.51 1.35 17.56
C ILE A 545 6.63 1.19 18.82
N ASP A 546 7.22 1.07 20.02
CA ASP A 546 6.49 1.03 21.30
C ASP A 546 6.20 2.41 21.91
N ASP A 547 6.14 3.46 21.08
CA ASP A 547 5.70 4.77 21.51
C ASP A 547 4.22 4.72 21.94
N ARG A 548 3.98 4.82 23.25
CA ARG A 548 2.64 4.72 23.83
C ARG A 548 1.84 6.00 23.62
N PHE A 549 0.62 5.84 23.11
CA PHE A 549 -0.30 6.94 22.88
C PHE A 549 -1.39 6.98 23.96
N ASP A 550 -1.42 8.04 24.78
CA ASP A 550 -2.53 8.28 25.71
C ASP A 550 -3.76 8.81 24.95
N ARG A 551 -4.81 7.99 24.88
CA ARG A 551 -6.05 8.31 24.17
C ARG A 551 -6.99 9.24 24.94
N ARG A 552 -6.76 9.52 26.23
CA ARG A 552 -7.71 10.28 27.07
C ARG A 552 -8.09 11.64 26.45
N LEU A 553 -7.10 12.40 25.99
CA LEU A 553 -7.35 13.71 25.39
C LEU A 553 -8.14 13.60 24.08
N THR A 554 -7.80 12.63 23.23
CA THR A 554 -8.46 12.46 21.92
C THR A 554 -9.86 11.85 22.05
N LEU A 555 -10.10 11.01 23.06
CA LEU A 555 -11.45 10.58 23.42
C LEU A 555 -12.32 11.77 23.86
N GLY A 556 -11.77 12.67 24.68
CA GLY A 556 -12.47 13.92 25.03
C GLY A 556 -12.81 14.77 23.80
N PHE A 557 -11.89 14.91 22.84
CA PHE A 557 -12.18 15.60 21.58
C PHE A 557 -13.27 14.90 20.74
N ILE A 558 -13.30 13.56 20.71
CA ILE A 558 -14.37 12.81 20.02
C ILE A 558 -15.73 13.10 20.67
N ASP A 559 -15.80 13.10 22.01
CA ASP A 559 -17.03 13.38 22.74
C ASP A 559 -17.53 14.82 22.49
N ASP A 560 -16.63 15.80 22.58
CA ASP A 560 -16.94 17.22 22.33
C ASP A 560 -17.45 17.44 20.90
N LEU A 561 -16.75 16.90 19.90
CA LEU A 561 -17.15 16.97 18.49
C LEU A 561 -18.47 16.23 18.25
N GLY A 562 -18.71 15.11 18.94
CA GLY A 562 -19.96 14.35 18.89
C GLY A 562 -21.15 15.14 19.43
N ASN A 563 -20.97 15.86 20.54
CA ASN A 563 -21.99 16.75 21.11
C ASN A 563 -22.29 17.94 20.18
N GLU A 564 -21.27 18.53 19.58
CA GLU A 564 -21.43 19.59 18.58
C GLU A 564 -22.16 19.06 17.34
N GLN A 565 -21.81 17.86 16.87
CA GLN A 565 -22.46 17.19 15.75
C GLN A 565 -23.98 17.03 15.99
N GLN A 566 -24.38 16.53 17.17
CA GLN A 566 -25.79 16.38 17.53
C GLN A 566 -26.53 17.72 17.54
N THR A 567 -25.88 18.77 18.06
CA THR A 567 -26.43 20.13 18.11
C THR A 567 -26.66 20.68 16.70
N VAL A 568 -25.67 20.54 15.81
CA VAL A 568 -25.78 20.98 14.41
C VAL A 568 -26.82 20.17 13.65
N GLN A 569 -26.90 18.85 13.88
CA GLN A 569 -27.93 17.99 13.27
C GLN A 569 -29.35 18.37 13.70
N ALA A 570 -29.57 18.64 14.99
CA ALA A 570 -30.86 19.12 15.47
C ALA A 570 -31.24 20.47 14.87
N SER A 571 -30.27 21.38 14.73
CA SER A 571 -30.48 22.66 14.05
C SER A 571 -30.82 22.48 12.57
N LEU A 572 -30.14 21.57 11.86
CA LEU A 572 -30.43 21.27 10.45
C LEU A 572 -31.82 20.67 10.27
N ALA A 573 -32.24 19.75 11.15
CA ALA A 573 -33.59 19.20 11.11
C ALA A 573 -34.65 20.31 11.24
N ARG A 574 -34.52 21.18 12.25
CA ARG A 574 -35.44 22.31 12.45
C ARG A 574 -35.49 23.25 11.25
N MET A 575 -34.34 23.56 10.64
CA MET A 575 -34.29 24.45 9.48
C MET A 575 -34.88 23.82 8.22
N ASN A 576 -34.70 22.51 8.04
CA ASN A 576 -35.37 21.78 6.96
C ASN A 576 -36.88 21.75 7.18
N ASP A 577 -37.34 21.50 8.40
CA ASP A 577 -38.76 21.54 8.75
C ASP A 577 -39.35 22.93 8.49
N GLU A 578 -38.67 23.99 8.94
CA GLU A 578 -39.09 25.38 8.68
C GLU A 578 -39.11 25.68 7.18
N ARG A 579 -38.10 25.25 6.43
CA ARG A 579 -38.06 25.42 4.97
C ARG A 579 -39.24 24.72 4.29
N THR A 580 -39.55 23.49 4.68
CA THR A 580 -40.71 22.75 4.16
C THR A 580 -42.03 23.43 4.52
N GLU A 581 -42.17 23.95 5.74
CA GLU A 581 -43.33 24.74 6.16
C GLU A 581 -43.50 25.98 5.26
N ARG A 582 -42.44 26.75 5.05
CA ARG A 582 -42.48 27.93 4.14
C ARG A 582 -42.78 27.55 2.69
N GLN A 583 -42.28 26.42 2.21
CA GLN A 583 -42.60 25.90 0.87
C GLN A 583 -44.09 25.55 0.75
N ASN A 584 -44.69 24.95 1.78
CA ASN A 584 -46.12 24.66 1.81
C ASN A 584 -46.96 25.95 1.88
N GLU A 585 -46.57 26.92 2.72
CA GLU A 585 -47.21 28.26 2.77
C GLU A 585 -47.19 28.92 1.38
N ARG A 586 -46.03 28.91 0.71
CA ARG A 586 -45.87 29.43 -0.65
C ARG A 586 -46.78 28.71 -1.64
N ALA A 587 -46.86 27.37 -1.59
CA ALA A 587 -47.68 26.58 -2.51
C ALA A 587 -49.18 26.95 -2.39
N VAL A 588 -49.69 27.07 -1.17
CA VAL A 588 -51.07 27.49 -0.90
C VAL A 588 -51.37 28.88 -1.47
N ILE A 589 -50.46 29.85 -1.23
CA ILE A 589 -50.62 31.22 -1.76
C ILE A 589 -50.56 31.20 -3.29
N ASN A 590 -49.69 30.38 -3.88
CA ASN A 590 -49.55 30.27 -5.33
C ASN A 590 -50.79 29.66 -5.99
N GLU A 591 -51.36 28.60 -5.43
CA GLU A 591 -52.62 28.01 -5.91
C GLU A 591 -53.77 29.00 -5.81
N ALA A 592 -53.83 29.82 -4.75
CA ALA A 592 -54.83 30.88 -4.63
C ALA A 592 -54.64 31.99 -5.67
N ILE A 593 -53.39 32.38 -5.96
CA ILE A 593 -53.08 33.32 -7.03
C ILE A 593 -53.53 32.77 -8.39
N GLU A 594 -53.31 31.48 -8.67
CA GLU A 594 -53.78 30.82 -9.91
C GLU A 594 -55.31 30.73 -9.99
N ALA A 595 -55.99 30.39 -8.89
CA ALA A 595 -57.45 30.41 -8.83
C ALA A 595 -58.03 31.79 -9.12
N LEU A 596 -57.45 32.85 -8.53
CA LEU A 596 -57.84 34.24 -8.81
C LEU A 596 -57.59 34.63 -10.28
N LYS A 597 -56.55 34.08 -10.91
CA LYS A 597 -56.27 34.31 -12.35
C LYS A 597 -57.35 33.70 -13.26
N THR A 598 -57.95 32.57 -12.89
CA THR A 598 -58.98 31.89 -13.71
C THR A 598 -60.33 32.61 -13.75
N GLY A 599 -60.65 33.45 -12.77
CA GLY A 599 -61.92 34.20 -12.68
C GLY A 599 -62.04 35.42 -13.60
N GLY A 600 -61.03 35.69 -14.44
CA GLY A 600 -61.02 36.90 -15.26
C GLY A 600 -60.51 38.09 -14.45
N VAL A 601 -59.28 38.49 -14.74
CA VAL A 601 -58.53 39.41 -13.88
C VAL A 601 -58.83 40.88 -14.16
N GLU A 602 -59.65 41.19 -15.17
CA GLU A 602 -60.13 42.55 -15.49
C GLU A 602 -60.97 43.16 -14.35
N ALA A 603 -61.60 42.32 -13.52
CA ALA A 603 -62.36 42.73 -12.33
C ALA A 603 -61.49 42.89 -11.05
N ILE A 604 -60.23 42.44 -11.08
CA ILE A 604 -59.29 42.52 -9.95
C ILE A 604 -58.47 43.80 -10.09
N GLY A 605 -59.09 44.95 -9.74
CA GLY A 605 -58.39 46.22 -9.65
C GLY A 605 -57.39 46.28 -8.48
N ASN A 606 -56.47 47.25 -8.48
CA ASN A 606 -55.47 47.47 -7.41
C ASN A 606 -56.04 47.64 -5.99
N ASP A 607 -57.34 47.95 -5.88
CA ASP A 607 -58.07 48.16 -4.63
C ASP A 607 -59.13 47.08 -4.36
N LEU A 608 -59.22 46.02 -5.19
CA LEU A 608 -60.16 44.92 -4.93
C LEU A 608 -59.75 44.21 -3.63
N LEU A 609 -60.65 44.25 -2.65
CA LEU A 609 -60.44 43.60 -1.37
C LEU A 609 -60.85 42.15 -1.54
N LEU A 610 -59.92 41.22 -1.31
CA LEU A 610 -60.21 39.80 -1.42
C LEU A 610 -61.11 39.34 -0.27
N THR A 611 -62.40 39.63 -0.42
CA THR A 611 -63.50 39.21 0.45
C THR A 611 -64.24 38.07 -0.24
N LEU A 612 -64.93 37.24 0.53
CA LEU A 612 -65.71 36.12 -0.01
C LEU A 612 -66.67 36.58 -1.12
N GLU A 613 -67.33 37.72 -0.90
CA GLU A 613 -68.30 38.28 -1.84
C GLU A 613 -67.64 38.76 -3.14
N GLU A 614 -66.50 39.46 -3.05
CA GLU A 614 -65.77 39.92 -4.24
C GLU A 614 -65.15 38.75 -5.01
N VAL A 615 -64.60 37.73 -4.33
CA VAL A 615 -64.03 36.54 -4.97
C VAL A 615 -65.12 35.69 -5.68
N MET A 616 -66.32 35.57 -5.11
CA MET A 616 -67.44 34.87 -5.78
C MET A 616 -67.94 35.61 -7.03
N LYS A 617 -67.88 36.95 -7.05
CA LYS A 617 -68.26 37.78 -8.21
C LYS A 617 -67.32 37.60 -9.40
N LEU A 618 -66.12 37.06 -9.18
CA LEU A 618 -65.14 36.72 -10.23
C LEU A 618 -65.49 35.41 -10.97
N GLY A 619 -66.63 34.77 -10.71
CA GLY A 619 -67.02 33.55 -11.45
C GLY A 619 -66.10 32.34 -11.21
N ILE A 620 -65.32 32.37 -10.14
CA ILE A 620 -64.42 31.29 -9.70
C ILE A 620 -65.27 30.12 -9.17
N ALA A 621 -64.85 28.87 -9.41
CA ALA A 621 -65.60 27.70 -8.95
C ALA A 621 -65.61 27.61 -7.41
N PRO A 622 -66.69 27.12 -6.77
CA PRO A 622 -66.80 27.09 -5.30
C PRO A 622 -65.60 26.45 -4.56
N PRO A 623 -65.00 25.34 -5.03
CA PRO A 623 -63.79 24.77 -4.41
C PRO A 623 -62.57 25.70 -4.46
N GLN A 624 -62.43 26.46 -5.55
CA GLN A 624 -61.33 27.41 -5.73
C GLN A 624 -61.52 28.66 -4.87
N VAL A 625 -62.78 29.10 -4.66
CA VAL A 625 -63.11 30.18 -3.72
C VAL A 625 -62.67 29.80 -2.30
N GLN A 626 -62.93 28.56 -1.87
CA GLN A 626 -62.49 28.08 -0.55
C GLN A 626 -60.97 28.11 -0.40
N LEU A 627 -60.24 27.69 -1.44
CA LEU A 627 -58.79 27.70 -1.48
C LEU A 627 -58.21 29.12 -1.34
N VAL A 628 -58.78 30.09 -2.07
CA VAL A 628 -58.40 31.51 -1.97
C VAL A 628 -58.65 32.06 -0.58
N MET A 629 -59.83 31.79 -0.01
CA MET A 629 -60.16 32.27 1.34
C MET A 629 -59.28 31.65 2.43
N PHE A 630 -58.90 30.37 2.28
CA PHE A 630 -57.95 29.71 3.16
C PHE A 630 -56.55 30.37 3.10
N ALA A 631 -56.06 30.67 1.90
CA ALA A 631 -54.78 31.37 1.73
C ALA A 631 -54.79 32.78 2.35
N ILE A 632 -55.89 33.52 2.21
CA ILE A 632 -56.07 34.84 2.82
C ILE A 632 -56.06 34.73 4.35
N GLU A 633 -56.72 33.71 4.91
CA GLU A 633 -56.72 33.49 6.35
C GLU A 633 -55.32 33.13 6.87
N GLN A 634 -54.56 32.32 6.12
CA GLN A 634 -53.16 32.08 6.43
C GLN A 634 -52.34 33.37 6.41
N LEU A 635 -52.42 34.17 5.33
CA LEU A 635 -51.70 35.44 5.22
C LEU A 635 -52.06 36.43 6.34
N LYS A 636 -53.32 36.50 6.75
CA LYS A 636 -53.76 37.30 7.89
C LYS A 636 -53.10 36.86 9.21
N LYS A 637 -52.90 35.55 9.41
CA LYS A 637 -52.16 35.04 10.59
C LYS A 637 -50.69 35.44 10.54
N THR A 638 -50.08 35.46 9.35
CA THR A 638 -48.65 35.78 9.18
C THR A 638 -48.35 37.28 9.25
N LEU A 639 -49.29 38.14 8.83
CA LEU A 639 -49.10 39.59 8.70
C LEU A 639 -49.62 40.43 9.87
N GLY A 640 -50.31 39.81 10.83
CA GLY A 640 -50.94 40.53 11.95
C GLY A 640 -52.26 41.21 11.56
N GLN A 641 -52.68 42.24 12.32
CA GLN A 641 -53.93 42.98 12.06
C GLN A 641 -53.80 43.89 10.82
N ILE A 642 -53.80 43.28 9.63
CA ILE A 642 -54.14 43.99 8.39
C ILE A 642 -55.65 44.30 8.47
N GLY A 643 -56.01 45.58 8.49
CA GLY A 643 -57.40 46.02 8.51
C GLY A 643 -58.20 45.50 7.31
N ASP A 644 -59.41 45.00 7.58
CA ASP A 644 -60.57 44.59 6.77
C ASP A 644 -60.45 44.05 5.32
N GLY A 645 -59.30 44.03 4.65
CA GLY A 645 -59.15 43.29 3.40
C GLY A 645 -57.73 43.25 2.84
N LEU A 646 -57.39 42.07 2.28
CA LEU A 646 -56.11 41.76 1.66
C LEU A 646 -56.26 41.98 0.14
N ARG A 647 -55.29 42.61 -0.54
CA ARG A 647 -55.36 42.82 -2.00
C ARG A 647 -54.58 41.72 -2.74
N PHE A 648 -54.89 41.54 -4.03
CA PHE A 648 -54.16 40.59 -4.88
C PHE A 648 -52.64 40.84 -4.93
N LEU A 649 -52.22 42.11 -5.04
CA LEU A 649 -50.80 42.48 -5.04
C LEU A 649 -50.11 42.23 -3.69
N ASP A 650 -50.86 42.28 -2.59
CA ASP A 650 -50.32 41.93 -1.28
C ASP A 650 -50.02 40.42 -1.21
N MET A 651 -50.88 39.56 -1.77
CA MET A 651 -50.60 38.13 -1.88
C MET A 651 -49.34 37.83 -2.70
N VAL A 652 -49.16 38.51 -3.84
CA VAL A 652 -47.97 38.36 -4.70
C VAL A 652 -46.70 38.80 -3.97
N ARG A 653 -46.73 39.96 -3.29
CA ARG A 653 -45.58 40.45 -2.51
C ARG A 653 -45.22 39.51 -1.36
N GLU A 654 -46.21 38.95 -0.68
CA GLU A 654 -45.96 38.02 0.43
C GLU A 654 -45.44 36.66 -0.05
N ARG A 655 -45.91 36.16 -1.19
CA ARG A 655 -45.29 35.02 -1.87
C ARG A 655 -43.82 35.29 -2.18
N ASP A 656 -43.50 36.46 -2.74
CA ASP A 656 -42.12 36.82 -3.09
C ASP A 656 -41.23 36.95 -1.84
N LYS A 657 -41.73 37.50 -0.72
CA LYS A 657 -41.02 37.48 0.58
C LYS A 657 -40.78 36.07 1.11
N LEU A 658 -41.73 35.14 0.92
CA LEU A 658 -41.55 33.74 1.30
C LEU A 658 -40.44 33.08 0.47
N VAL A 659 -40.35 33.40 -0.83
CA VAL A 659 -39.25 32.95 -1.69
C VAL A 659 -37.90 33.42 -1.14
N GLU A 660 -37.75 34.70 -0.81
CA GLU A 660 -36.50 35.24 -0.24
C GLU A 660 -36.10 34.53 1.07
N LYS A 661 -37.09 34.21 1.93
CA LYS A 661 -36.86 33.46 3.17
C LYS A 661 -36.45 32.02 2.92
N ILE A 662 -37.10 31.32 1.98
CA ILE A 662 -36.76 29.94 1.59
C ILE A 662 -35.31 29.89 1.07
N GLU A 663 -34.91 30.87 0.26
CA GLU A 663 -33.55 30.96 -0.26
C GLU A 663 -32.52 31.27 0.82
N ALA A 664 -32.84 32.15 1.78
CA ALA A 664 -31.99 32.39 2.94
C ALA A 664 -31.80 31.13 3.78
N LEU A 665 -32.89 30.41 4.08
CA LEU A 665 -32.84 29.13 4.78
C LEU A 665 -32.00 28.10 4.02
N ALA A 666 -32.13 28.02 2.70
CA ALA A 666 -31.33 27.11 1.87
C ALA A 666 -29.83 27.39 1.99
N ARG A 667 -29.41 28.67 1.96
CA ARG A 667 -28.00 29.07 2.15
C ARG A 667 -27.47 28.73 3.54
N ASP A 668 -28.28 28.91 4.58
CA ASP A 668 -27.89 28.58 5.95
C ASP A 668 -27.82 27.07 6.18
N ILE A 669 -28.75 26.31 5.59
CA ILE A 669 -28.74 24.82 5.59
C ILE A 669 -27.46 24.32 4.92
N GLU A 670 -27.09 24.87 3.76
CA GLU A 670 -25.85 24.50 3.07
C GLU A 670 -24.62 24.75 3.95
N THR A 671 -24.56 25.93 4.59
CA THR A 671 -23.47 26.30 5.50
C THR A 671 -23.37 25.34 6.68
N LYS A 672 -24.47 25.02 7.35
CA LYS A 672 -24.49 24.05 8.46
C LYS A 672 -24.21 22.62 8.01
N THR A 673 -24.59 22.25 6.79
CA THR A 673 -24.27 20.94 6.21
C THR A 673 -22.76 20.78 6.04
N ARG A 674 -22.06 21.83 5.58
CA ARG A 674 -20.59 21.84 5.49
C ARG A 674 -19.92 21.76 6.87
N VAL A 675 -20.45 22.48 7.87
CA VAL A 675 -19.98 22.38 9.26
C VAL A 675 -20.14 20.94 9.77
N LEU A 676 -21.31 20.33 9.55
CA LEU A 676 -21.57 18.94 9.94
C LEU A 676 -20.59 17.96 9.28
N ALA A 677 -20.30 18.14 7.99
CA ALA A 677 -19.33 17.31 7.28
C ALA A 677 -17.92 17.45 7.88
N SER A 678 -17.50 18.67 8.23
CA SER A 678 -16.22 18.92 8.89
C SER A 678 -16.12 18.25 10.26
N LEU A 679 -17.17 18.34 11.09
CA LEU A 679 -17.22 17.70 12.41
C LEU A 679 -17.09 16.17 12.28
N LYS A 680 -17.87 15.56 11.39
CA LYS A 680 -17.80 14.12 11.11
C LYS A 680 -16.41 13.70 10.64
N GLY A 681 -15.80 14.46 9.72
CA GLY A 681 -14.46 14.18 9.21
C GLY A 681 -13.37 14.27 10.29
N LYS A 682 -13.49 15.21 11.24
CA LYS A 682 -12.57 15.32 12.40
C LYS A 682 -12.71 14.14 13.36
N VAL A 683 -13.94 13.69 13.63
CA VAL A 683 -14.19 12.49 14.43
C VAL A 683 -13.61 11.25 13.74
N GLU A 684 -13.85 11.09 12.44
CA GLU A 684 -13.32 9.98 11.64
C GLU A 684 -11.78 9.97 11.65
N PHE A 685 -11.14 11.15 11.59
CA PHE A 685 -9.69 11.26 11.72
C PHE A 685 -9.20 10.70 13.06
N LEU A 686 -9.79 11.11 14.18
CA LEU A 686 -9.40 10.64 15.51
C LEU A 686 -9.66 9.13 15.70
N GLN A 687 -10.78 8.61 15.20
CA GLN A 687 -11.08 7.17 15.23
C GLN A 687 -10.08 6.36 14.40
N ASN A 688 -9.67 6.89 13.24
CA ASN A 688 -8.63 6.27 12.43
C ASN A 688 -7.27 6.27 13.15
N ILE A 689 -6.91 7.34 13.86
CA ILE A 689 -5.72 7.38 14.73
C ILE A 689 -5.78 6.30 15.83
N HIS A 690 -6.94 6.10 16.46
CA HIS A 690 -7.10 5.03 17.47
C HIS A 690 -6.96 3.64 16.86
N THR A 691 -7.49 3.43 15.66
CA THR A 691 -7.33 2.17 14.92
C THR A 691 -5.86 1.92 14.58
N LEU A 692 -5.11 2.96 14.18
CA LEU A 692 -3.66 2.84 13.94
C LEU A 692 -2.90 2.41 15.21
N ASP A 693 -3.23 2.98 16.36
CA ASP A 693 -2.61 2.58 17.63
C ASP A 693 -3.01 1.16 18.07
N ASP A 694 -4.25 0.71 17.80
CA ASP A 694 -4.67 -0.68 18.03
C ASP A 694 -3.83 -1.67 17.21
N GLN A 695 -3.62 -1.39 15.92
CA GLN A 695 -2.79 -2.23 15.06
C GLN A 695 -1.31 -2.17 15.46
N ARG A 696 -0.80 -0.99 15.85
CA ARG A 696 0.54 -0.84 16.41
C ARG A 696 0.75 -1.75 17.62
N GLN A 697 -0.19 -1.75 18.57
CA GLN A 697 -0.11 -2.60 19.76
C GLN A 697 -0.03 -4.10 19.41
N ARG A 698 -0.83 -4.56 18.44
CA ARG A 698 -0.79 -5.95 17.95
C ARG A 698 0.55 -6.28 17.31
N TYR A 699 1.04 -5.40 16.43
CA TYR A 699 2.33 -5.58 15.78
C TYR A 699 3.48 -5.63 16.80
N VAL A 700 3.50 -4.69 17.76
CA VAL A 700 4.52 -4.63 18.81
C VAL A 700 4.50 -5.88 19.69
N GLY A 701 3.32 -6.42 20.01
CA GLY A 701 3.21 -7.66 20.78
C GLY A 701 3.94 -8.84 20.13
N GLU A 702 3.79 -9.02 18.81
CA GLU A 702 4.48 -10.10 18.08
C GLU A 702 5.96 -9.78 17.83
N TYR A 703 6.30 -8.51 17.56
CA TYR A 703 7.69 -8.07 17.40
C TYR A 703 8.51 -8.25 18.69
N GLN A 704 7.90 -7.93 19.85
CA GLN A 704 8.47 -8.14 21.17
C GLN A 704 8.84 -9.61 21.40
N ARG A 705 7.95 -10.55 21.05
CA ARG A 705 8.22 -11.99 21.16
C ARG A 705 9.42 -12.43 20.31
N ALA A 706 9.57 -11.85 19.12
CA ALA A 706 10.74 -12.10 18.29
C ALA A 706 12.02 -11.59 18.99
N VAL A 707 12.01 -10.36 19.52
CA VAL A 707 13.15 -9.79 20.26
C VAL A 707 13.52 -10.66 21.47
N GLU A 708 12.53 -11.12 22.24
CA GLU A 708 12.70 -12.00 23.39
C GLU A 708 13.32 -13.35 23.00
N ALA A 709 12.93 -13.93 21.86
CA ALA A 709 13.54 -15.16 21.35
C ALA A 709 15.03 -14.98 21.02
N PHE A 710 15.40 -13.86 20.39
CA PHE A 710 16.81 -13.53 20.13
C PHE A 710 17.59 -13.32 21.43
N GLN A 711 17.02 -12.65 22.43
CA GLN A 711 17.65 -12.46 23.75
C GLN A 711 17.80 -13.78 24.51
N SER A 712 16.80 -14.67 24.43
CA SER A 712 16.84 -16.00 25.03
C SER A 712 17.96 -16.85 24.44
N PHE A 713 18.14 -16.82 23.11
CA PHE A 713 19.23 -17.54 22.45
C PHE A 713 20.61 -17.05 22.91
N VAL A 714 20.81 -15.73 23.00
CA VAL A 714 22.05 -15.16 23.55
C VAL A 714 22.28 -15.62 24.99
N SER A 715 21.24 -15.63 25.81
CA SER A 715 21.32 -16.07 27.21
C SER A 715 21.69 -17.55 27.32
N GLN A 716 21.18 -18.40 26.43
CA GLN A 716 21.52 -19.84 26.37
C GLN A 716 22.99 -20.06 25.99
N ILE A 717 23.52 -19.31 25.03
CA ILE A 717 24.94 -19.37 24.66
C ILE A 717 25.83 -18.86 25.82
N ASP A 718 25.40 -17.80 26.48
CA ASP A 718 26.16 -17.18 27.58
C ASP A 718 26.22 -18.07 28.82
N ALA A 719 25.16 -18.85 29.10
CA ALA A 719 25.13 -19.79 30.22
C ALA A 719 26.24 -20.87 30.12
N GLY A 720 26.64 -21.25 28.91
CA GLY A 720 27.70 -22.22 28.65
C GLY A 720 29.13 -21.65 28.72
N LYS A 721 29.32 -20.34 28.99
CA LYS A 721 30.65 -19.68 28.94
C LYS A 721 31.70 -20.25 29.90
N GLN A 722 31.30 -20.92 30.98
CA GLN A 722 32.22 -21.51 31.94
C GLN A 722 32.61 -22.96 31.62
N ALA A 723 31.99 -23.58 30.62
CA ALA A 723 32.33 -24.91 30.16
C ALA A 723 33.61 -24.90 29.30
N ASP A 724 34.25 -26.06 29.14
CA ASP A 724 35.36 -26.20 28.19
C ASP A 724 34.88 -26.05 26.73
N ASP A 725 35.82 -25.78 25.82
CA ASP A 725 35.48 -25.47 24.43
C ASP A 725 34.81 -26.63 23.68
N ALA A 726 35.04 -27.89 24.07
CA ALA A 726 34.40 -29.05 23.47
C ALA A 726 32.92 -29.17 23.91
N GLN A 727 32.63 -28.88 25.18
CA GLN A 727 31.27 -28.78 25.68
C GLN A 727 30.55 -27.57 25.08
N ARG A 728 31.19 -26.40 25.02
CA ARG A 728 30.65 -25.18 24.40
C ARG A 728 30.27 -25.39 22.93
N SER A 729 31.13 -26.07 22.16
CA SER A 729 30.90 -26.43 20.76
C SER A 729 29.63 -27.27 20.59
N ARG A 730 29.48 -28.35 21.38
CA ARG A 730 28.31 -29.24 21.34
C ARG A 730 27.01 -28.54 21.77
N GLU A 731 27.05 -27.77 22.85
CA GLU A 731 25.90 -27.02 23.34
C GLU A 731 25.46 -25.95 22.33
N PHE A 732 26.42 -25.23 21.72
CA PHE A 732 26.11 -24.27 20.67
C PHE A 732 25.43 -24.92 19.48
N ILE A 733 25.95 -26.03 18.94
CA ILE A 733 25.35 -26.70 17.77
C ILE A 733 23.89 -27.06 18.04
N ASN A 734 23.58 -27.59 19.23
CA ASN A 734 22.22 -27.95 19.61
C ASN A 734 21.28 -26.72 19.69
N HIS A 735 21.72 -25.65 20.36
CA HIS A 735 20.91 -24.42 20.46
C HIS A 735 20.74 -23.73 19.10
N ALA A 736 21.80 -23.69 18.29
CA ALA A 736 21.81 -23.07 16.97
C ALA A 736 20.88 -23.79 16.00
N GLN A 737 20.80 -25.12 16.02
CA GLN A 737 19.85 -25.89 15.21
C GLN A 737 18.39 -25.51 15.50
N LEU A 738 18.02 -25.46 16.79
CA LEU A 738 16.67 -25.08 17.20
C LEU A 738 16.35 -23.63 16.85
N PHE A 739 17.30 -22.72 17.02
CA PHE A 739 17.10 -21.32 16.72
C PHE A 739 17.07 -21.04 15.21
N SER A 740 17.91 -21.68 14.39
CA SER A 740 17.83 -21.62 12.92
C SER A 740 16.46 -22.08 12.40
N ALA A 741 15.85 -23.09 13.01
CA ALA A 741 14.48 -23.52 12.67
C ALA A 741 13.44 -22.44 13.01
N PHE A 742 13.56 -21.80 14.18
CA PHE A 742 12.71 -20.66 14.58
C PHE A 742 12.87 -19.44 13.65
N LEU A 743 14.11 -19.14 13.22
CA LEU A 743 14.41 -18.00 12.34
C LEU A 743 13.92 -18.20 10.90
N THR A 744 13.77 -19.44 10.44
CA THR A 744 13.41 -19.77 9.05
C THR A 744 12.16 -19.03 8.56
N PRO A 745 11.01 -19.08 9.27
CA PRO A 745 9.84 -18.30 8.86
C PRO A 745 10.06 -16.78 8.98
N LEU A 746 10.82 -16.31 9.98
CA LEU A 746 11.08 -14.88 10.19
C LEU A 746 12.02 -14.27 9.15
N ALA A 747 12.91 -15.07 8.55
CA ALA A 747 13.83 -14.65 7.49
C ALA A 747 13.12 -14.34 6.16
N LEU A 748 11.85 -14.73 6.03
CA LEU A 748 11.03 -14.44 4.86
C LEU A 748 10.44 -13.02 4.96
N PRO A 749 10.24 -12.32 3.83
CA PRO A 749 9.53 -11.06 3.82
C PRO A 749 8.13 -11.17 4.42
N LEU A 750 7.68 -10.12 5.10
CA LEU A 750 6.31 -9.99 5.61
C LEU A 750 5.39 -9.63 4.44
N THR A 751 4.71 -10.64 3.89
CA THR A 751 3.71 -10.50 2.83
C THR A 751 2.33 -10.78 3.42
N ALA A 752 1.38 -9.85 3.26
CA ALA A 752 -0.03 -10.13 3.52
C ALA A 752 -0.56 -11.13 2.49
N HIS A 753 -1.46 -12.01 2.91
CA HIS A 753 -2.11 -13.01 2.06
C HIS A 753 -3.37 -12.47 1.38
#